data_AF-A0A800DPS6-F1
#
_entry.id   AF-A0A800DPS6-F1
#
_cell.length_a   1.000
_cell.length_b   1.000
_cell.length_c   1.000
_cell.angle_alpha   90.00
_cell.angle_beta   90.00
_cell.angle_gamma   90.00
#
_symmetry.space_group_name_H-M   'P 1'
#
loop_
_entity.id
_entity.type
_entity.pdbx_description
1 polymer ?
#
loop_
_entity_poly.entity_id
_entity_poly.type
_entity_poly.pdbx_seq_one_letter_code
_entity_poly.pdbx_strand_id
1 'polypeptide(L)'
;MTNVDFKRIAGERILHKKNPAKVANIYEIVRQRFPNLVFDEEDNEAGFTLIYPVHPFVFKGIDIMNNVAGTSRQRTALGYISTECKKIENQPSDTFLTVDSIYDYYFSDIEVRNKLTDFHRVYTYFEENVFDRLDKEFRTLAEKTLKALIVLCLGQIEENRPSDIADLLLYSTIEDGSLNYEIYEGLLHEIRQIGSRYLKVKTVDGQPVYYLDLQREGPSAREEIEKLKVEISDDDTDLYTGFEAVFSQRLKGENLAFGHIEVKWTDTNTKRKGHLAFCKQLDGEEIESALNRFKGDIELDFQLLITFSNENLSHLITDKRLFVWTPSAIEYARETLKEFVAITRLKNIYSESPVMSQDLSAEAVKCQERLKTLVNRCYFTEGLIYNSAPVDVNLAEFSAERNLSDLFSELIQAPLNEKYQHPAFTVEASRTQTNSLIRDFIRHGTVKNPAPKITDYIESLALPLGIAQQKTLGADQIYDLVHTAEESPHLRDCVEIIQQLHQRTTMKELYNQVRMRFGLQEHFFEVLIYALLRKGKVVFIRNNDVYTLANLSEVAQKPQSYKYFGEIALAEELPAERLAQFCQIFLPEYKFDRKDTEELHTAWGMLFEQKGRYRKDAIQAAIDELLMEVNRESLTGVLDEADVVFDFFDVVTPSPPSDIQVREQFSFSIPQLLEGKKRLDDVFALVDDKEYLVNRLHYLSQITDSEQTKQRDAVMERLGGAEILAEYSAIREEVENVIDAYISEYTAAHEEAVGGQSGFESLRQLRNAQELVNLKRLSRLPGIVSTADANALATQIDAALSKECHLLSKDYLRTHPVCRCGFELSESFSPEQVAEDFHSSLKTMLLNGLAKLKEELDASKLDSLGSALRDQAQRLIGGDLTLPISDELLDALRELLTPIYEWRVPLKELIRQLGGNEAMKPELLRQRFEQFISQIPKEQDGKEVRVVIYDGE
;
A
#
# COMPACT_ATOMS: atom_id res chain seq x y z
N MET A 1 -62.55 -47.31 -75.68
CA MET A 1 -62.91 -48.00 -74.43
C MET A 1 -63.25 -46.94 -73.41
N THR A 2 -64.39 -47.03 -72.75
CA THR A 2 -64.70 -46.15 -71.60
C THR A 2 -63.84 -46.58 -70.40
N ASN A 3 -63.58 -45.66 -69.46
CA ASN A 3 -62.75 -45.92 -68.26
C ASN A 3 -63.28 -47.14 -67.45
N VAL A 4 -64.61 -47.36 -67.51
CA VAL A 4 -65.33 -48.49 -66.89
C VAL A 4 -64.93 -49.84 -67.50
N ASP A 5 -64.74 -49.94 -68.82
CA ASP A 5 -64.30 -51.19 -69.47
C ASP A 5 -62.85 -51.53 -69.15
N PHE A 6 -62.01 -50.52 -68.96
CA PHE A 6 -60.58 -50.70 -68.67
C PHE A 6 -60.33 -51.17 -67.23
N LYS A 7 -61.02 -50.57 -66.24
CA LYS A 7 -60.97 -50.98 -64.82
C LYS A 7 -61.39 -52.44 -64.63
N ARG A 8 -62.48 -52.86 -65.29
CA ARG A 8 -62.97 -54.25 -65.22
C ARG A 8 -61.96 -55.25 -65.79
N ILE A 9 -61.34 -54.93 -66.94
CA ILE A 9 -60.32 -55.78 -67.56
C ILE A 9 -59.07 -55.91 -66.67
N ALA A 10 -58.62 -54.81 -66.06
CA ALA A 10 -57.49 -54.84 -65.13
C ALA A 10 -57.80 -55.69 -63.88
N GLY A 11 -58.97 -55.49 -63.27
CA GLY A 11 -59.40 -56.21 -62.07
C GLY A 11 -59.66 -57.70 -62.27
N GLU A 12 -60.17 -58.11 -63.43
CA GLU A 12 -60.49 -59.52 -63.71
C GLU A 12 -59.32 -60.32 -64.27
N ARG A 13 -58.41 -59.69 -65.04
CA ARG A 13 -57.38 -60.41 -65.82
C ARG A 13 -55.95 -60.17 -65.38
N ILE A 14 -55.67 -59.16 -64.54
CA ILE A 14 -54.30 -58.74 -64.20
C ILE A 14 -54.05 -58.80 -62.70
N LEU A 15 -55.00 -58.34 -61.90
CA LEU A 15 -54.90 -58.32 -60.44
C LEU A 15 -55.31 -59.69 -59.87
N HIS A 16 -54.37 -60.64 -59.82
CA HIS A 16 -54.62 -61.97 -59.25
C HIS A 16 -54.73 -61.91 -57.71
N LYS A 17 -55.87 -62.32 -57.16
CA LYS A 17 -56.19 -62.20 -55.72
C LYS A 17 -55.90 -63.51 -54.97
N LYS A 18 -55.07 -63.47 -53.92
CA LYS A 18 -54.74 -64.66 -53.12
C LYS A 18 -55.72 -64.93 -51.95
N ASN A 19 -56.55 -63.97 -51.52
CA ASN A 19 -57.58 -64.19 -50.48
C ASN A 19 -58.62 -63.02 -50.40
N PRO A 20 -59.85 -63.17 -50.93
CA PRO A 20 -60.87 -62.11 -50.91
C PRO A 20 -61.26 -61.62 -49.51
N ALA A 21 -61.31 -62.50 -48.51
CA ALA A 21 -61.70 -62.15 -47.14
C ALA A 21 -60.66 -61.26 -46.43
N LYS A 22 -59.38 -61.35 -46.82
CA LYS A 22 -58.34 -60.42 -46.33
C LYS A 22 -58.47 -59.03 -46.96
N VAL A 23 -58.95 -58.95 -48.20
CA VAL A 23 -59.15 -57.68 -48.92
C VAL A 23 -60.33 -56.90 -48.33
N ALA A 24 -61.40 -57.59 -47.96
CA ALA A 24 -62.55 -57.01 -47.23
C ALA A 24 -62.14 -56.29 -45.94
N ASN A 25 -61.27 -56.89 -45.13
CA ASN A 25 -60.79 -56.25 -43.89
C ASN A 25 -59.92 -55.01 -44.17
N ILE A 26 -59.21 -54.98 -45.30
CA ILE A 26 -58.40 -53.81 -45.70
C ILE A 26 -59.31 -52.66 -46.15
N TYR A 27 -60.45 -52.95 -46.78
CA TYR A 27 -61.44 -51.93 -47.14
C TYR A 27 -61.90 -51.13 -45.92
N GLU A 28 -62.25 -51.81 -44.82
CA GLU A 28 -62.68 -51.16 -43.57
C GLU A 28 -61.55 -50.31 -42.95
N ILE A 29 -60.32 -50.82 -42.93
CA ILE A 29 -59.15 -50.08 -42.41
C ILE A 29 -58.89 -48.81 -43.24
N VAL A 30 -58.97 -48.91 -44.57
CA VAL A 30 -58.75 -47.77 -45.47
C VAL A 30 -59.87 -46.75 -45.33
N ARG A 31 -61.13 -47.18 -45.18
CA ARG A 31 -62.26 -46.28 -44.92
C ARG A 31 -62.16 -45.55 -43.59
N GLN A 32 -61.67 -46.22 -42.56
CA GLN A 32 -61.43 -45.59 -41.27
C GLN A 32 -60.33 -44.51 -41.35
N ARG A 33 -59.25 -44.80 -42.10
CA ARG A 33 -58.11 -43.88 -42.28
C ARG A 33 -58.37 -42.74 -43.28
N PHE A 34 -59.26 -42.94 -44.24
CA PHE A 34 -59.58 -42.02 -45.34
C PHE A 34 -61.10 -42.00 -45.61
N PRO A 35 -61.90 -41.34 -44.75
CA PRO A 35 -63.36 -41.38 -44.84
C PRO A 35 -63.95 -40.69 -46.07
N ASN A 36 -63.20 -39.82 -46.76
CA ASN A 36 -63.69 -39.08 -47.93
C ASN A 36 -63.38 -39.82 -49.25
N LEU A 37 -62.61 -40.91 -49.18
CA LEU A 37 -62.18 -41.66 -50.35
C LEU A 37 -63.33 -42.43 -50.99
N VAL A 38 -63.49 -42.26 -52.31
CA VAL A 38 -64.51 -42.94 -53.14
C VAL A 38 -63.83 -43.85 -54.16
N PHE A 39 -64.17 -45.14 -54.17
CA PHE A 39 -63.51 -46.14 -55.04
C PHE A 39 -64.13 -46.29 -56.44
N ASP A 40 -65.46 -46.25 -56.53
CA ASP A 40 -66.22 -46.30 -57.79
C ASP A 40 -67.60 -45.63 -57.66
N GLU A 41 -68.46 -45.76 -58.68
CA GLU A 41 -69.79 -45.13 -58.71
C GLU A 41 -70.74 -45.66 -57.62
N GLU A 42 -70.54 -46.90 -57.15
CA GLU A 42 -71.35 -47.53 -56.11
C GLU A 42 -70.69 -47.45 -54.71
N ASP A 43 -69.40 -47.09 -54.69
CA ASP A 43 -68.54 -46.89 -53.53
C ASP A 43 -68.64 -47.98 -52.46
N ASN A 44 -68.55 -49.23 -52.92
CA ASN A 44 -68.77 -50.42 -52.11
C ASN A 44 -67.56 -51.36 -52.05
N GLU A 45 -67.60 -52.34 -51.13
CA GLU A 45 -66.53 -53.33 -50.93
C GLU A 45 -66.22 -54.13 -52.20
N ALA A 46 -67.22 -54.38 -53.06
CA ALA A 46 -67.04 -55.11 -54.30
C ALA A 46 -66.20 -54.32 -55.31
N GLY A 47 -66.44 -53.02 -55.42
CA GLY A 47 -65.65 -52.07 -56.20
C GLY A 47 -64.20 -51.97 -55.74
N PHE A 48 -63.98 -51.80 -54.43
CA PHE A 48 -62.65 -51.83 -53.83
C PHE A 48 -61.91 -53.14 -54.12
N THR A 49 -62.59 -54.27 -53.87
CA THR A 49 -62.03 -55.60 -54.07
C THR A 49 -61.66 -55.83 -55.53
N LEU A 50 -62.39 -55.24 -56.50
CA LEU A 50 -62.11 -55.39 -57.93
C LEU A 50 -60.74 -54.82 -58.32
N ILE A 51 -60.38 -53.65 -57.79
CA ILE A 51 -59.18 -52.90 -58.23
C ILE A 51 -58.00 -52.95 -57.24
N TYR A 52 -58.16 -53.55 -56.06
CA TYR A 52 -57.07 -53.73 -55.09
C TYR A 52 -55.84 -54.45 -55.71
N PRO A 53 -54.59 -53.99 -55.44
CA PRO A 53 -54.17 -52.89 -54.56
C PRO A 53 -53.94 -51.56 -55.30
N VAL A 54 -54.77 -51.21 -56.28
CA VAL A 54 -54.60 -50.00 -57.11
C VAL A 54 -55.59 -48.92 -56.68
N HIS A 55 -55.09 -47.70 -56.44
CA HIS A 55 -55.94 -46.54 -56.18
C HIS A 55 -56.78 -46.19 -57.42
N PRO A 56 -58.10 -45.90 -57.31
CA PRO A 56 -59.00 -45.65 -58.44
C PRO A 56 -58.56 -44.51 -59.36
N PHE A 57 -57.87 -43.51 -58.81
CA PHE A 57 -57.35 -42.39 -59.58
C PHE A 57 -56.18 -42.77 -60.50
N VAL A 58 -55.49 -43.90 -60.27
CA VAL A 58 -54.36 -44.31 -61.13
C VAL A 58 -54.79 -44.45 -62.58
N PHE A 59 -55.98 -44.99 -62.81
CA PHE A 59 -56.57 -45.11 -64.15
C PHE A 59 -56.77 -43.72 -64.80
N LYS A 60 -57.32 -42.76 -64.06
CA LYS A 60 -57.50 -41.38 -64.52
C LYS A 60 -56.16 -40.67 -64.76
N GLY A 61 -55.18 -40.89 -63.89
CA GLY A 61 -53.84 -40.32 -64.02
C GLY A 61 -53.10 -40.84 -65.26
N ILE A 62 -53.25 -42.13 -65.58
CA ILE A 62 -52.70 -42.70 -66.82
C ILE A 62 -53.35 -42.08 -68.05
N ASP A 63 -54.67 -41.86 -68.03
CA ASP A 63 -55.37 -41.18 -69.13
C ASP A 63 -54.90 -39.73 -69.31
N ILE A 64 -54.75 -38.99 -68.22
CA ILE A 64 -54.16 -37.63 -68.21
C ILE A 64 -52.78 -37.66 -68.87
N MET A 65 -51.90 -38.55 -68.42
CA MET A 65 -50.53 -38.63 -68.94
C MET A 65 -50.48 -39.06 -70.41
N ASN A 66 -51.34 -39.97 -70.85
CA ASN A 66 -51.43 -40.37 -72.26
C ASN A 66 -51.87 -39.21 -73.16
N ASN A 67 -52.82 -38.39 -72.70
CA ASN A 67 -53.28 -37.22 -73.44
C ASN A 67 -52.20 -36.15 -73.56
N VAL A 68 -51.45 -35.91 -72.49
CA VAL A 68 -50.45 -34.82 -72.46
C VAL A 68 -49.11 -35.25 -73.06
N ALA A 69 -48.62 -36.46 -72.79
CA ALA A 69 -47.34 -36.96 -73.31
C ALA A 69 -47.40 -37.30 -74.81
N GLY A 70 -48.56 -37.71 -75.34
CA GLY A 70 -48.75 -38.10 -76.74
C GLY A 70 -48.50 -39.60 -77.00
N THR A 71 -48.97 -40.09 -78.14
CA THR A 71 -49.12 -41.53 -78.47
C THR A 71 -47.84 -42.26 -78.91
N SER A 72 -46.65 -41.66 -78.81
CA SER A 72 -45.42 -42.25 -79.38
C SER A 72 -45.06 -43.62 -78.79
N ARG A 73 -45.56 -43.94 -77.59
CA ARG A 73 -45.75 -45.32 -77.11
C ARG A 73 -47.09 -45.36 -76.38
N GLN A 74 -48.09 -46.07 -76.91
CA GLN A 74 -49.18 -46.59 -76.05
C GLN A 74 -48.54 -47.59 -75.09
N ARG A 75 -47.90 -47.07 -74.02
CA ARG A 75 -47.48 -47.84 -72.87
C ARG A 75 -48.75 -48.49 -72.37
N THR A 76 -48.85 -49.82 -72.50
CA THR A 76 -50.08 -50.51 -72.10
C THR A 76 -50.26 -50.26 -70.61
N ALA A 77 -51.25 -49.45 -70.28
CA ALA A 77 -51.62 -49.12 -68.90
C ALA A 77 -51.76 -50.40 -68.04
N LEU A 78 -52.20 -51.49 -68.68
CA LEU A 78 -52.24 -52.84 -68.14
C LEU A 78 -50.86 -53.45 -67.80
N GLY A 79 -49.85 -53.25 -68.66
CA GLY A 79 -48.49 -53.74 -68.44
C GLY A 79 -47.77 -52.96 -67.34
N TYR A 80 -47.99 -51.65 -67.26
CA TYR A 80 -47.53 -50.80 -66.16
C TYR A 80 -48.11 -51.27 -64.82
N ILE A 81 -49.45 -51.32 -64.73
CA ILE A 81 -50.15 -51.74 -63.50
C ILE A 81 -49.69 -53.15 -63.09
N SER A 82 -49.59 -54.09 -64.03
CA SER A 82 -49.08 -55.45 -63.74
C SER A 82 -47.66 -55.44 -63.16
N THR A 83 -46.78 -54.59 -63.69
CA THR A 83 -45.38 -54.50 -63.26
C THR A 83 -45.26 -53.88 -61.89
N GLU A 84 -45.95 -52.77 -61.62
CA GLU A 84 -45.91 -52.11 -60.32
C GLU A 84 -46.63 -52.92 -59.23
N CYS A 85 -47.77 -53.54 -59.55
CA CYS A 85 -48.46 -54.42 -58.61
C CYS A 85 -47.59 -55.61 -58.17
N LYS A 86 -46.74 -56.15 -59.05
CA LYS A 86 -45.75 -57.17 -58.67
C LYS A 86 -44.70 -56.66 -57.69
N LYS A 87 -44.31 -55.39 -57.75
CA LYS A 87 -43.34 -54.80 -56.81
C LYS A 87 -43.92 -54.65 -55.39
N ILE A 88 -45.24 -54.46 -55.29
CA ILE A 88 -45.94 -54.33 -54.00
C ILE A 88 -46.57 -55.64 -53.50
N GLU A 89 -46.52 -56.73 -54.28
CA GLU A 89 -47.13 -58.03 -53.92
C GLU A 89 -46.60 -58.60 -52.59
N ASN A 90 -45.35 -58.30 -52.23
CA ASN A 90 -44.71 -58.75 -50.99
C ASN A 90 -44.64 -57.66 -49.90
N GLN A 91 -45.29 -56.51 -50.11
CA GLN A 91 -45.35 -55.41 -49.13
C GLN A 91 -46.54 -55.58 -48.18
N PRO A 92 -46.62 -54.80 -47.08
CA PRO A 92 -47.80 -54.79 -46.21
C PRO A 92 -49.09 -54.59 -47.00
N SER A 93 -50.16 -55.24 -46.57
CA SER A 93 -51.41 -55.32 -47.34
C SER A 93 -52.16 -53.99 -47.46
N ASP A 94 -51.75 -52.96 -46.71
CA ASP A 94 -52.20 -51.58 -46.84
C ASP A 94 -51.32 -50.72 -47.77
N THR A 95 -50.41 -51.33 -48.53
CA THR A 95 -49.63 -50.65 -49.58
C THR A 95 -50.43 -50.60 -50.88
N PHE A 96 -50.62 -49.40 -51.42
CA PHE A 96 -51.35 -49.17 -52.68
C PHE A 96 -50.44 -48.65 -53.79
N LEU A 97 -50.80 -48.95 -55.03
CA LEU A 97 -50.32 -48.23 -56.19
C LEU A 97 -51.10 -46.91 -56.28
N THR A 98 -50.40 -45.80 -56.07
CA THR A 98 -50.98 -44.43 -55.98
C THR A 98 -50.50 -43.54 -57.12
N VAL A 99 -51.02 -42.31 -57.19
CA VAL A 99 -50.82 -41.39 -58.34
C VAL A 99 -49.36 -40.96 -58.55
N ASP A 100 -48.55 -40.91 -57.49
CA ASP A 100 -47.12 -40.57 -57.52
C ASP A 100 -46.31 -41.47 -58.45
N SER A 101 -46.61 -42.77 -58.44
CA SER A 101 -45.94 -43.78 -59.29
C SER A 101 -46.08 -43.49 -60.80
N ILE A 102 -47.18 -42.82 -61.19
CA ILE A 102 -47.44 -42.44 -62.58
C ILE A 102 -46.42 -41.40 -63.04
N TYR A 103 -46.07 -40.45 -62.18
CA TYR A 103 -45.01 -39.48 -62.47
C TYR A 103 -43.70 -40.21 -62.79
N ASP A 104 -43.25 -41.11 -61.90
CA ASP A 104 -42.00 -41.85 -62.06
C ASP A 104 -41.98 -42.67 -63.34
N TYR A 105 -43.09 -43.34 -63.64
CA TYR A 105 -43.20 -44.13 -64.86
C TYR A 105 -43.04 -43.28 -66.12
N TYR A 106 -43.76 -42.16 -66.25
CA TYR A 106 -43.73 -41.35 -67.46
C TYR A 106 -42.48 -40.45 -67.57
N PHE A 107 -42.03 -39.84 -66.46
CA PHE A 107 -40.85 -38.96 -66.45
C PHE A 107 -39.51 -39.73 -66.48
N SER A 108 -39.52 -41.06 -66.36
CA SER A 108 -38.34 -41.88 -66.71
C SER A 108 -37.94 -41.75 -68.19
N ASP A 109 -38.88 -41.38 -69.06
CA ASP A 109 -38.65 -41.17 -70.49
C ASP A 109 -38.04 -39.78 -70.77
N ILE A 110 -36.93 -39.74 -71.51
CA ILE A 110 -36.26 -38.49 -71.88
C ILE A 110 -37.16 -37.64 -72.80
N GLU A 111 -37.92 -38.28 -73.70
CA GLU A 111 -38.81 -37.54 -74.62
C GLU A 111 -39.94 -36.84 -73.87
N VAL A 112 -40.52 -37.53 -72.87
CA VAL A 112 -41.58 -36.95 -72.01
C VAL A 112 -41.02 -35.83 -71.15
N ARG A 113 -39.81 -36.00 -70.57
CA ARG A 113 -39.13 -34.93 -69.83
C ARG A 113 -38.88 -33.69 -70.67
N ASN A 114 -38.40 -33.85 -71.90
CA ASN A 114 -38.17 -32.74 -72.82
C ASN A 114 -39.48 -32.03 -73.19
N LYS A 115 -40.54 -32.80 -73.45
CA LYS A 115 -41.86 -32.22 -73.78
C LYS A 115 -42.49 -31.48 -72.59
N LEU A 116 -42.32 -32.00 -71.38
CA LEU A 116 -42.87 -31.45 -70.13
C LEU A 116 -41.77 -30.83 -69.25
N THR A 117 -40.83 -30.13 -69.88
CA THR A 117 -39.62 -29.60 -69.21
C THR A 117 -39.97 -28.68 -68.04
N ASP A 118 -41.01 -27.86 -68.16
CA ASP A 118 -41.40 -26.95 -67.07
C ASP A 118 -41.82 -27.71 -65.80
N PHE A 119 -42.54 -28.82 -65.94
CA PHE A 119 -42.94 -29.67 -64.82
C PHE A 119 -41.78 -30.48 -64.25
N HIS A 120 -40.86 -30.95 -65.10
CA HIS A 120 -39.65 -31.60 -64.62
C HIS A 120 -38.77 -30.63 -63.82
N ARG A 121 -38.65 -29.38 -64.29
CA ARG A 121 -37.92 -28.33 -63.57
C ARG A 121 -38.53 -28.01 -62.21
N VAL A 122 -39.86 -28.03 -62.09
CA VAL A 122 -40.53 -27.89 -60.77
C VAL A 122 -40.04 -28.99 -59.84
N TYR A 123 -40.08 -30.26 -60.27
CA TYR A 123 -39.59 -31.37 -59.45
C TYR A 123 -38.11 -31.19 -59.05
N THR A 124 -37.22 -30.89 -60.00
CA THR A 124 -35.80 -30.65 -59.74
C THR A 124 -35.57 -29.51 -58.75
N TYR A 125 -36.34 -28.41 -58.85
CA TYR A 125 -36.26 -27.31 -57.90
C TYR A 125 -36.58 -27.76 -56.47
N PHE A 126 -37.66 -28.53 -56.28
CA PHE A 126 -38.04 -29.02 -54.96
C PHE A 126 -37.04 -30.05 -54.42
N GLU A 127 -36.49 -30.90 -55.30
CA GLU A 127 -35.44 -31.85 -54.96
C GLU A 127 -34.19 -31.15 -54.42
N GLU A 128 -33.71 -30.13 -55.13
CA GLU A 128 -32.47 -29.41 -54.79
C GLU A 128 -32.64 -28.39 -53.64
N ASN A 129 -33.83 -27.80 -53.49
CA ASN A 129 -34.02 -26.61 -52.64
C ASN A 129 -35.02 -26.80 -51.49
N VAL A 130 -35.90 -27.80 -51.55
CA VAL A 130 -37.01 -27.95 -50.60
C VAL A 130 -36.90 -29.22 -49.76
N PHE A 131 -36.78 -30.41 -50.36
CA PHE A 131 -36.90 -31.68 -49.62
C PHE A 131 -35.83 -31.85 -48.53
N ASP A 132 -34.60 -31.39 -48.76
CA ASP A 132 -33.54 -31.48 -47.75
C ASP A 132 -33.73 -30.55 -46.55
N ARG A 133 -34.59 -29.53 -46.68
CA ARG A 133 -34.93 -28.60 -45.60
C ARG A 133 -36.10 -29.09 -44.73
N LEU A 134 -36.81 -30.13 -45.18
CA LEU A 134 -37.90 -30.76 -44.42
C LEU A 134 -37.37 -31.82 -43.47
N ASP A 135 -38.15 -32.05 -42.41
CA ASP A 135 -37.93 -33.14 -41.47
C ASP A 135 -37.80 -34.49 -42.18
N LYS A 136 -36.80 -35.28 -41.76
CA LYS A 136 -36.41 -36.52 -42.45
C LYS A 136 -37.57 -37.51 -42.62
N GLU A 137 -38.49 -37.52 -41.66
CA GLU A 137 -39.68 -38.40 -41.65
C GLU A 137 -40.71 -38.01 -42.73
N PHE A 138 -40.75 -36.74 -43.16
CA PHE A 138 -41.72 -36.24 -44.13
C PHE A 138 -41.18 -36.11 -45.55
N ARG A 139 -39.86 -36.24 -45.78
CA ARG A 139 -39.25 -36.05 -47.12
C ARG A 139 -39.85 -36.95 -48.20
N THR A 140 -40.03 -38.23 -47.90
CA THR A 140 -40.64 -39.17 -48.85
C THR A 140 -42.09 -38.82 -49.15
N LEU A 141 -42.83 -38.39 -48.13
CA LEU A 141 -44.22 -37.96 -48.30
C LEU A 141 -44.33 -36.65 -49.09
N ALA A 142 -43.42 -35.71 -48.87
CA ALA A 142 -43.31 -34.46 -49.61
C ALA A 142 -43.02 -34.70 -51.09
N GLU A 143 -42.10 -35.62 -51.38
CA GLU A 143 -41.76 -36.00 -52.75
C GLU A 143 -42.97 -36.61 -53.47
N LYS A 144 -43.66 -37.56 -52.83
CA LYS A 144 -44.89 -38.16 -53.37
C LYS A 144 -46.00 -37.14 -53.58
N THR A 145 -46.15 -36.20 -52.64
CA THR A 145 -47.11 -35.10 -52.69
C THR A 145 -46.85 -34.20 -53.90
N LEU A 146 -45.59 -33.82 -54.15
CA LEU A 146 -45.25 -33.02 -55.31
C LEU A 146 -45.51 -33.78 -56.63
N LYS A 147 -45.14 -35.06 -56.70
CA LYS A 147 -45.41 -35.90 -57.88
C LYS A 147 -46.91 -35.97 -58.19
N ALA A 148 -47.74 -36.16 -57.16
CA ALA A 148 -49.20 -36.13 -57.29
C ALA A 148 -49.69 -34.77 -57.81
N LEU A 149 -49.24 -33.67 -57.22
CA LEU A 149 -49.59 -32.31 -57.64
C LEU A 149 -49.21 -32.03 -59.10
N ILE A 150 -48.07 -32.55 -59.56
CA ILE A 150 -47.67 -32.43 -60.98
C ILE A 150 -48.66 -33.16 -61.89
N VAL A 151 -49.03 -34.40 -61.56
CA VAL A 151 -50.00 -35.17 -62.35
C VAL A 151 -51.38 -34.50 -62.35
N LEU A 152 -51.82 -33.93 -61.23
CA LEU A 152 -53.08 -33.19 -61.12
C LEU A 152 -53.06 -31.91 -61.95
N CYS A 153 -51.96 -31.15 -61.88
CA CYS A 153 -51.77 -29.93 -62.67
C CYS A 153 -51.76 -30.22 -64.19
N LEU A 154 -51.10 -31.30 -64.62
CA LEU A 154 -51.15 -31.77 -66.01
C LEU A 154 -52.57 -32.14 -66.46
N GLY A 155 -53.39 -32.62 -65.53
CA GLY A 155 -54.81 -32.91 -65.74
C GLY A 155 -55.74 -31.70 -65.65
N GLN A 156 -55.20 -30.49 -65.48
CA GLN A 156 -55.96 -29.24 -65.25
C GLN A 156 -56.89 -29.32 -64.02
N ILE A 157 -56.47 -30.08 -63.00
CA ILE A 157 -57.16 -30.16 -61.71
C ILE A 157 -56.47 -29.17 -60.76
N GLU A 158 -57.00 -27.95 -60.73
CA GLU A 158 -56.40 -26.81 -60.03
C GLU A 158 -56.88 -26.67 -58.58
N GLU A 159 -57.83 -27.49 -58.15
CA GLU A 159 -58.42 -27.42 -56.81
C GLU A 159 -58.13 -28.69 -56.01
N ASN A 160 -57.00 -28.70 -55.31
CA ASN A 160 -56.55 -29.83 -54.50
C ASN A 160 -56.47 -29.41 -53.03
N ARG A 161 -57.45 -29.82 -52.23
CA ARG A 161 -57.44 -29.67 -50.76
C ARG A 161 -56.45 -30.67 -50.16
N PRO A 162 -55.91 -30.41 -48.94
CA PRO A 162 -55.07 -31.38 -48.25
C PRO A 162 -55.71 -32.78 -48.13
N SER A 163 -57.02 -32.84 -47.89
CA SER A 163 -57.79 -34.09 -47.88
C SER A 163 -57.75 -34.83 -49.22
N ASP A 164 -57.86 -34.11 -50.33
CA ASP A 164 -57.88 -34.72 -51.67
C ASP A 164 -56.52 -35.34 -52.00
N ILE A 165 -55.43 -34.69 -51.58
CA ILE A 165 -54.07 -35.19 -51.78
C ILE A 165 -53.79 -36.40 -50.88
N ALA A 166 -54.27 -36.36 -49.62
CA ALA A 166 -54.19 -37.48 -48.70
C ALA A 166 -54.91 -38.72 -49.26
N ASP A 167 -56.13 -38.54 -49.77
CA ASP A 167 -56.92 -39.60 -50.39
C ASP A 167 -56.23 -40.17 -51.64
N LEU A 168 -55.53 -39.35 -52.41
CA LEU A 168 -54.81 -39.80 -53.62
C LEU A 168 -53.56 -40.65 -53.34
N LEU A 169 -52.92 -40.44 -52.19
CA LEU A 169 -51.64 -41.06 -51.82
C LEU A 169 -51.76 -42.14 -50.74
N LEU A 170 -52.90 -42.21 -50.04
CA LEU A 170 -53.22 -43.23 -49.04
C LEU A 170 -52.12 -43.48 -47.98
N TYR A 171 -51.28 -42.48 -47.72
CA TYR A 171 -50.24 -42.58 -46.70
C TYR A 171 -50.82 -42.21 -45.34
N SER A 172 -50.73 -43.14 -44.39
CA SER A 172 -51.27 -42.99 -43.04
C SER A 172 -50.25 -43.43 -42.00
N THR A 173 -50.11 -42.65 -40.94
CA THR A 173 -49.28 -42.97 -39.77
C THR A 173 -50.12 -43.29 -38.52
N ILE A 174 -51.42 -42.99 -38.55
CA ILE A 174 -52.36 -43.10 -37.42
C ILE A 174 -53.71 -43.62 -37.93
N GLU A 175 -54.41 -44.40 -37.09
CA GLU A 175 -55.72 -44.99 -37.43
C GLU A 175 -56.87 -43.96 -37.52
N ASP A 176 -56.67 -42.71 -37.07
CA ASP A 176 -57.66 -41.63 -37.13
C ASP A 176 -57.54 -40.84 -38.45
N GLY A 177 -58.59 -40.92 -39.27
CA GLY A 177 -58.59 -40.25 -40.58
C GLY A 177 -58.59 -38.71 -40.52
N SER A 178 -59.06 -38.10 -39.44
CA SER A 178 -59.01 -36.63 -39.31
C SER A 178 -57.57 -36.13 -39.13
N LEU A 179 -56.78 -36.83 -38.31
CA LEU A 179 -55.37 -36.55 -38.10
C LEU A 179 -54.53 -36.80 -39.37
N ASN A 180 -54.88 -37.80 -40.17
CA ASN A 180 -54.21 -38.04 -41.46
C ASN A 180 -54.34 -36.81 -42.38
N TYR A 181 -55.50 -36.15 -42.43
CA TYR A 181 -55.67 -34.93 -43.23
C TYR A 181 -54.89 -33.72 -42.67
N GLU A 182 -54.82 -33.57 -41.34
CA GLU A 182 -54.03 -32.50 -40.70
C GLU A 182 -52.53 -32.63 -40.99
N ILE A 183 -52.00 -33.86 -41.08
CA ILE A 183 -50.60 -34.10 -41.47
C ILE A 183 -50.33 -33.54 -42.87
N TYR A 184 -51.23 -33.78 -43.84
CA TYR A 184 -51.08 -33.23 -45.18
C TYR A 184 -51.24 -31.71 -45.23
N GLU A 185 -52.11 -31.14 -44.39
CA GLU A 185 -52.25 -29.69 -44.28
C GLU A 185 -50.97 -29.05 -43.76
N GLY A 186 -50.39 -29.59 -42.68
CA GLY A 186 -49.11 -29.14 -42.13
C GLY A 186 -47.97 -29.30 -43.14
N LEU A 187 -47.88 -30.46 -43.80
CA LEU A 187 -46.86 -30.74 -44.79
C LEU A 187 -46.94 -29.79 -45.99
N LEU A 188 -48.12 -29.58 -46.57
CA LEU A 188 -48.30 -28.67 -47.71
C LEU A 188 -48.02 -27.22 -47.32
N HIS A 189 -48.33 -26.84 -46.09
CA HIS A 189 -47.96 -25.52 -45.56
C HIS A 189 -46.43 -25.36 -45.49
N GLU A 190 -45.71 -26.35 -44.97
CA GLU A 190 -44.26 -26.35 -44.85
C GLU A 190 -43.56 -26.39 -46.22
N ILE A 191 -43.99 -27.29 -47.11
CA ILE A 191 -43.52 -27.37 -48.51
C ILE A 191 -43.73 -26.02 -49.20
N ARG A 192 -44.86 -25.34 -48.96
CA ARG A 192 -45.14 -24.02 -49.54
C ARG A 192 -44.25 -22.93 -48.98
N GLN A 193 -43.95 -22.90 -47.68
CA GLN A 193 -43.10 -21.85 -47.10
C GLN A 193 -41.73 -21.82 -47.79
N ILE A 194 -41.18 -22.99 -48.10
CA ILE A 194 -39.86 -23.15 -48.72
C ILE A 194 -39.97 -23.13 -50.26
N GLY A 195 -41.02 -23.75 -50.80
CA GLY A 195 -41.27 -23.94 -52.23
C GLY A 195 -42.21 -22.92 -52.89
N SER A 196 -42.37 -21.75 -52.27
CA SER A 196 -43.33 -20.70 -52.69
C SER A 196 -43.14 -20.18 -54.12
N ARG A 197 -41.98 -20.49 -54.74
CA ARG A 197 -41.68 -20.25 -56.15
C ARG A 197 -42.70 -20.92 -57.08
N TYR A 198 -43.12 -22.15 -56.77
CA TYR A 198 -43.99 -22.95 -57.64
C TYR A 198 -45.25 -23.45 -56.94
N LEU A 199 -45.25 -23.66 -55.61
CA LEU A 199 -46.45 -24.07 -54.88
C LEU A 199 -47.18 -22.86 -54.32
N LYS A 200 -48.42 -22.64 -54.77
CA LYS A 200 -49.30 -21.55 -54.32
C LYS A 200 -50.52 -22.11 -53.59
N VAL A 201 -51.18 -21.26 -52.80
CA VAL A 201 -52.45 -21.57 -52.15
C VAL A 201 -53.47 -20.49 -52.49
N LYS A 202 -54.71 -20.91 -52.71
CA LYS A 202 -55.90 -20.05 -52.73
C LYS A 202 -56.92 -20.59 -51.73
N THR A 203 -57.86 -19.75 -51.31
CA THR A 203 -58.96 -20.19 -50.44
C THR A 203 -60.21 -20.39 -51.28
N VAL A 204 -60.78 -21.59 -51.26
CA VAL A 204 -62.05 -21.93 -51.92
C VAL A 204 -62.98 -22.51 -50.87
N ASP A 205 -64.19 -21.96 -50.76
CA ASP A 205 -65.19 -22.35 -49.73
C ASP A 205 -64.64 -22.35 -48.29
N GLY A 206 -63.72 -21.45 -47.98
CA GLY A 206 -63.11 -21.33 -46.65
C GLY A 206 -62.02 -22.35 -46.33
N GLN A 207 -61.66 -23.23 -47.28
CA GLN A 207 -60.58 -24.22 -47.12
C GLN A 207 -59.36 -23.88 -48.00
N PRO A 208 -58.13 -24.20 -47.55
CA PRO A 208 -56.92 -23.99 -48.34
C PRO A 208 -56.85 -25.00 -49.49
N VAL A 209 -56.57 -24.48 -50.69
CA VAL A 209 -56.45 -25.25 -51.93
C VAL A 209 -55.09 -24.97 -52.54
N TYR A 210 -54.30 -26.03 -52.72
CA TYR A 210 -52.92 -25.94 -53.20
C TYR A 210 -52.84 -26.25 -54.70
N TYR A 211 -52.04 -25.46 -55.43
CA TYR A 211 -51.82 -25.63 -56.86
C TYR A 211 -50.40 -25.24 -57.27
N LEU A 212 -49.93 -25.81 -58.37
CA LEU A 212 -48.65 -25.47 -58.96
C LEU A 212 -48.83 -24.31 -59.96
N ASP A 213 -48.11 -23.22 -59.73
CA ASP A 213 -48.03 -22.09 -60.65
C ASP A 213 -46.70 -22.17 -61.42
N LEU A 214 -46.79 -22.30 -62.74
CA LEU A 214 -45.62 -22.40 -63.63
C LEU A 214 -45.12 -21.01 -64.07
N GLN A 215 -45.85 -19.93 -63.79
CA GLN A 215 -45.43 -18.58 -64.09
C GLN A 215 -44.34 -18.15 -63.08
N ARG A 216 -43.12 -17.90 -63.59
CA ARG A 216 -41.94 -17.61 -62.76
C ARG A 216 -42.00 -16.17 -62.21
N GLU A 217 -41.87 -16.00 -60.90
CA GLU A 217 -41.42 -14.73 -60.31
C GLU A 217 -39.91 -14.82 -60.00
N GLY A 218 -39.10 -14.14 -60.80
CA GLY A 218 -37.67 -13.89 -60.53
C GLY A 218 -36.68 -15.07 -60.70
N PRO A 219 -35.38 -14.75 -60.77
CA PRO A 219 -34.29 -15.72 -60.72
C PRO A 219 -34.08 -16.25 -59.28
N SER A 220 -33.52 -17.44 -59.11
CA SER A 220 -33.09 -17.93 -57.79
C SER A 220 -31.78 -17.30 -57.36
N ALA A 221 -31.47 -17.35 -56.05
CA ALA A 221 -30.17 -16.92 -55.54
C ALA A 221 -29.01 -17.63 -56.26
N ARG A 222 -29.15 -18.94 -56.56
CA ARG A 222 -28.12 -19.71 -57.27
C ARG A 222 -27.94 -19.24 -58.72
N GLU A 223 -29.03 -18.96 -59.42
CA GLU A 223 -29.00 -18.46 -60.81
C GLU A 223 -28.28 -17.10 -60.88
N GLU A 224 -28.55 -16.20 -59.92
CA GLU A 224 -27.87 -14.90 -59.84
C GLU A 224 -26.39 -15.02 -59.41
N ILE A 225 -26.08 -15.91 -58.46
CA ILE A 225 -24.69 -16.18 -58.04
C ILE A 225 -23.88 -16.67 -59.24
N GLU A 226 -24.33 -17.69 -59.96
CA GLU A 226 -23.59 -18.24 -61.10
C GLU A 226 -23.42 -17.22 -62.23
N LYS A 227 -24.46 -16.42 -62.50
CA LYS A 227 -24.39 -15.33 -63.49
C LYS A 227 -23.32 -14.31 -63.12
N LEU A 228 -23.35 -13.78 -61.90
CA LEU A 228 -22.38 -12.78 -61.45
C LEU A 228 -20.97 -13.38 -61.32
N LYS A 229 -20.85 -14.67 -60.93
CA LYS A 229 -19.57 -15.37 -60.81
C LYS A 229 -18.78 -15.40 -62.12
N VAL A 230 -19.47 -15.58 -63.26
CA VAL A 230 -18.85 -15.57 -64.60
C VAL A 230 -18.31 -14.19 -64.97
N GLU A 231 -18.92 -13.12 -64.45
CA GLU A 231 -18.50 -11.74 -64.70
C GLU A 231 -17.30 -11.30 -63.84
N ILE A 232 -16.99 -12.03 -62.76
CA ILE A 232 -15.87 -11.72 -61.86
C ILE A 232 -14.54 -12.18 -62.47
N SER A 233 -13.65 -11.21 -62.72
CA SER A 233 -12.29 -11.46 -63.20
C SER A 233 -11.45 -12.22 -62.17
N ASP A 234 -10.45 -12.93 -62.65
CA ASP A 234 -9.43 -13.59 -61.83
C ASP A 234 -8.56 -12.61 -61.04
N ASP A 235 -8.43 -11.38 -61.54
CA ASP A 235 -7.65 -10.30 -60.91
C ASP A 235 -8.53 -9.35 -60.07
N ASP A 236 -9.80 -9.73 -59.81
CA ASP A 236 -10.73 -8.89 -59.06
C ASP A 236 -10.24 -8.69 -57.61
N THR A 237 -10.08 -7.43 -57.19
CA THR A 237 -9.55 -7.08 -55.88
C THR A 237 -10.44 -7.48 -54.71
N ASP A 238 -11.71 -7.82 -54.95
CA ASP A 238 -12.61 -8.30 -53.90
C ASP A 238 -12.38 -9.77 -53.56
N LEU A 239 -11.67 -10.54 -54.39
CA LEU A 239 -11.32 -11.93 -54.08
C LEU A 239 -10.47 -12.02 -52.81
N TYR A 240 -9.62 -11.03 -52.56
CA TYR A 240 -8.82 -10.92 -51.33
C TYR A 240 -9.68 -10.79 -50.08
N THR A 241 -10.79 -10.06 -50.17
CA THR A 241 -11.72 -9.81 -49.06
C THR A 241 -12.32 -11.11 -48.53
N GLY A 242 -12.50 -12.13 -49.39
CA GLY A 242 -12.96 -13.46 -48.97
C GLY A 242 -11.97 -14.19 -48.07
N PHE A 243 -10.67 -14.17 -48.43
CA PHE A 243 -9.62 -14.78 -47.60
C PHE A 243 -9.38 -14.00 -46.31
N GLU A 244 -9.29 -12.68 -46.41
CA GLU A 244 -9.14 -11.80 -45.25
C GLU A 244 -10.29 -12.00 -44.25
N ALA A 245 -11.53 -12.19 -44.75
CA ALA A 245 -12.68 -12.48 -43.89
C ALA A 245 -12.54 -13.80 -43.12
N VAL A 246 -12.04 -14.87 -43.75
CA VAL A 246 -11.82 -16.17 -43.08
C VAL A 246 -10.72 -16.05 -42.01
N PHE A 247 -9.59 -15.42 -42.34
CA PHE A 247 -8.52 -15.17 -41.36
C PHE A 247 -9.00 -14.26 -40.23
N SER A 248 -9.72 -13.19 -40.55
CA SER A 248 -10.29 -12.27 -39.55
C SER A 248 -11.23 -12.98 -38.58
N GLN A 249 -12.09 -13.87 -39.06
CA GLN A 249 -12.97 -14.66 -38.20
C GLN A 249 -12.18 -15.60 -37.29
N ARG A 250 -11.16 -16.28 -37.84
CA ARG A 250 -10.30 -17.17 -37.06
C ARG A 250 -9.53 -16.41 -35.98
N LEU A 251 -8.90 -15.29 -36.34
CA LEU A 251 -8.18 -14.41 -35.41
C LEU A 251 -9.12 -13.90 -34.30
N LYS A 252 -10.33 -13.45 -34.64
CA LYS A 252 -11.34 -13.00 -33.65
C LYS A 252 -11.70 -14.10 -32.65
N GLY A 253 -11.80 -15.35 -33.09
CA GLY A 253 -12.04 -16.50 -32.21
C GLY A 253 -10.96 -16.69 -31.15
N GLU A 254 -9.76 -16.16 -31.37
CA GLU A 254 -8.59 -16.26 -30.50
C GLU A 254 -8.20 -14.92 -29.86
N ASN A 255 -9.08 -13.90 -29.90
CA ASN A 255 -8.80 -12.53 -29.46
C ASN A 255 -7.61 -11.86 -30.16
N LEU A 256 -7.32 -12.28 -31.39
CA LEU A 256 -6.33 -11.68 -32.28
C LEU A 256 -7.02 -10.82 -33.34
N ALA A 257 -6.28 -9.88 -33.91
CA ALA A 257 -6.75 -9.06 -35.02
C ALA A 257 -5.58 -8.71 -35.95
N PHE A 258 -5.90 -8.35 -37.19
CA PHE A 258 -4.94 -7.66 -38.04
C PHE A 258 -4.54 -6.32 -37.41
N GLY A 259 -3.27 -5.94 -37.59
CA GLY A 259 -2.63 -4.84 -36.89
C GLY A 259 -1.70 -5.35 -35.79
N HIS A 260 -1.76 -4.72 -34.61
CA HIS A 260 -0.86 -5.06 -33.51
C HIS A 260 -1.32 -6.30 -32.75
N ILE A 261 -0.39 -7.22 -32.52
CA ILE A 261 -0.60 -8.43 -31.73
C ILE A 261 0.46 -8.55 -30.64
N GLU A 262 0.15 -9.26 -29.56
CA GLU A 262 1.11 -9.63 -28.53
C GLU A 262 1.17 -11.14 -28.41
N VAL A 263 2.38 -11.69 -28.41
CA VAL A 263 2.63 -13.13 -28.31
C VAL A 263 3.73 -13.40 -27.29
N LYS A 264 3.82 -14.63 -26.79
CA LYS A 264 4.79 -14.97 -25.75
C LYS A 264 6.09 -15.47 -26.37
N TRP A 265 7.21 -14.84 -26.00
CA TRP A 265 8.53 -15.42 -26.20
C TRP A 265 8.78 -16.42 -25.06
N THR A 266 8.57 -17.71 -25.32
CA THR A 266 8.55 -18.77 -24.31
C THR A 266 9.90 -18.98 -23.64
N ASP A 267 11.00 -18.89 -24.38
CA ASP A 267 12.36 -19.11 -23.85
C ASP A 267 12.76 -18.09 -22.77
N THR A 268 12.17 -16.89 -22.81
CA THR A 268 12.47 -15.80 -21.88
C THR A 268 11.30 -15.39 -21.00
N ASN A 269 10.13 -16.03 -21.16
CA ASN A 269 8.87 -15.68 -20.50
C ASN A 269 8.46 -14.20 -20.62
N THR A 270 8.63 -13.59 -21.80
CA THR A 270 8.24 -12.18 -22.03
C THR A 270 7.24 -12.04 -23.16
N LYS A 271 6.35 -11.03 -23.08
CA LYS A 271 5.45 -10.68 -24.18
C LYS A 271 6.17 -9.85 -25.25
N ARG A 272 5.86 -10.12 -26.51
CA ARG A 272 6.46 -9.49 -27.68
C ARG A 272 5.39 -8.91 -28.56
N LYS A 273 5.58 -7.66 -28.93
CA LYS A 273 4.67 -6.92 -29.80
C LYS A 273 5.03 -7.23 -31.25
N GLY A 274 4.03 -7.65 -32.01
CA GLY A 274 4.15 -7.91 -33.44
C GLY A 274 3.13 -7.14 -34.26
N HIS A 275 3.30 -7.20 -35.57
CA HIS A 275 2.33 -6.66 -36.52
C HIS A 275 1.92 -7.74 -37.53
N LEU A 276 0.63 -8.02 -37.57
CA LEU A 276 0.01 -8.97 -38.49
C LEU A 276 -0.71 -8.21 -39.59
N ALA A 277 -0.35 -8.44 -40.85
CA ALA A 277 -0.99 -7.77 -41.98
C ALA A 277 -1.43 -8.77 -43.04
N PHE A 278 -2.57 -8.48 -43.69
CA PHE A 278 -2.97 -9.14 -44.91
C PHE A 278 -2.53 -8.30 -46.11
N CYS A 279 -1.72 -8.88 -46.99
CA CYS A 279 -1.11 -8.20 -48.12
C CYS A 279 -1.73 -8.72 -49.43
N LYS A 280 -2.43 -7.84 -50.15
CA LYS A 280 -3.15 -8.17 -51.39
C LYS A 280 -2.18 -8.62 -52.49
N GLN A 281 -1.08 -7.89 -52.65
CA GLN A 281 -0.02 -8.20 -53.59
C GLN A 281 1.31 -8.10 -52.86
N LEU A 282 2.04 -9.20 -52.78
CA LEU A 282 3.37 -9.21 -52.20
C LEU A 282 4.38 -8.82 -53.26
N ASP A 283 5.06 -7.70 -53.06
CA ASP A 283 6.15 -7.24 -53.92
C ASP A 283 7.34 -6.71 -53.08
N GLY A 284 8.36 -6.19 -53.76
CA GLY A 284 9.53 -5.62 -53.08
C GLY A 284 9.22 -4.37 -52.26
N GLU A 285 8.25 -3.55 -52.68
CA GLU A 285 7.88 -2.32 -51.96
C GLU A 285 7.18 -2.65 -50.64
N GLU A 286 6.32 -3.66 -50.61
CA GLU A 286 5.65 -4.14 -49.40
C GLU A 286 6.64 -4.76 -48.40
N ILE A 287 7.62 -5.52 -48.88
CA ILE A 287 8.70 -6.04 -48.02
C ILE A 287 9.55 -4.90 -47.46
N GLU A 288 9.94 -3.93 -48.28
CA GLU A 288 10.72 -2.78 -47.83
C GLU A 288 9.94 -1.93 -46.82
N SER A 289 8.64 -1.70 -47.08
CA SER A 289 7.72 -1.03 -46.17
C SER A 289 7.65 -1.75 -44.82
N ALA A 290 7.48 -3.07 -44.81
CA ALA A 290 7.51 -3.87 -43.59
C ALA A 290 8.86 -3.76 -42.87
N LEU A 291 9.98 -3.92 -43.56
CA LEU A 291 11.32 -3.79 -42.96
C LEU A 291 11.56 -2.39 -42.35
N ASN A 292 11.07 -1.33 -43.00
CA ASN A 292 11.18 0.04 -42.49
C ASN A 292 10.33 0.28 -41.23
N ARG A 293 9.24 -0.47 -40.99
CA ARG A 293 8.47 -0.36 -39.73
C ARG A 293 9.31 -0.72 -38.50
N PHE A 294 10.25 -1.66 -38.60
CA PHE A 294 11.17 -1.97 -37.50
C PHE A 294 12.07 -0.78 -37.11
N LYS A 295 12.32 0.17 -38.04
CA LYS A 295 13.07 1.39 -37.75
C LYS A 295 12.18 2.46 -37.10
N GLY A 296 10.88 2.47 -37.45
CA GLY A 296 9.92 3.45 -36.94
C GLY A 296 9.35 3.11 -35.56
N ASP A 297 9.21 1.83 -35.24
CA ASP A 297 8.73 1.33 -33.94
C ASP A 297 9.73 0.35 -33.32
N ILE A 298 10.48 0.81 -32.32
CA ILE A 298 11.49 0.02 -31.64
C ILE A 298 10.91 -1.11 -30.78
N GLU A 299 9.62 -1.04 -30.44
CA GLU A 299 8.92 -2.11 -29.72
C GLU A 299 8.42 -3.22 -30.64
N LEU A 300 8.47 -3.01 -31.96
CA LEU A 300 8.03 -4.02 -32.91
C LEU A 300 9.09 -5.13 -33.01
N ASP A 301 8.79 -6.27 -32.40
CA ASP A 301 9.71 -7.40 -32.33
C ASP A 301 9.61 -8.33 -33.53
N PHE A 302 8.44 -8.43 -34.16
CA PHE A 302 8.24 -9.28 -35.34
C PHE A 302 7.08 -8.79 -36.21
N GLN A 303 7.03 -9.27 -37.45
CA GLN A 303 5.93 -9.00 -38.37
C GLN A 303 5.59 -10.25 -39.16
N LEU A 304 4.30 -10.49 -39.40
CA LEU A 304 3.82 -11.56 -40.25
C LEU A 304 2.93 -10.99 -41.35
N LEU A 305 3.34 -11.19 -42.61
CA LEU A 305 2.56 -10.83 -43.78
C LEU A 305 1.87 -12.09 -44.31
N ILE A 306 0.55 -12.11 -44.27
CA ILE A 306 -0.25 -13.14 -44.92
C ILE A 306 -0.57 -12.64 -46.32
N THR A 307 -0.20 -13.37 -47.35
CA THR A 307 -0.44 -12.95 -48.74
C THR A 307 -1.23 -13.99 -49.51
N PHE A 308 -1.90 -13.56 -50.57
CA PHE A 308 -2.56 -14.41 -51.55
C PHE A 308 -1.60 -14.91 -52.67
N SER A 309 -0.41 -14.32 -52.77
CA SER A 309 0.60 -14.70 -53.76
C SER A 309 1.41 -15.92 -53.31
N ASN A 310 1.74 -16.81 -54.24
CA ASN A 310 2.66 -17.93 -54.01
C ASN A 310 4.13 -17.57 -54.34
N GLU A 311 4.41 -16.29 -54.59
CA GLU A 311 5.76 -15.82 -54.87
C GLU A 311 6.67 -15.94 -53.63
N ASN A 312 7.88 -16.45 -53.85
CA ASN A 312 8.91 -16.56 -52.82
C ASN A 312 9.90 -15.40 -52.94
N LEU A 313 9.73 -14.40 -52.09
CA LEU A 313 10.57 -13.21 -52.03
C LEU A 313 11.54 -13.24 -50.82
N SER A 314 11.88 -14.44 -50.33
CA SER A 314 12.80 -14.63 -49.19
C SER A 314 14.15 -13.90 -49.35
N HIS A 315 14.66 -13.81 -50.59
CA HIS A 315 15.90 -13.11 -50.91
C HIS A 315 15.88 -11.59 -50.64
N LEU A 316 14.70 -10.98 -50.52
CA LEU A 316 14.54 -9.57 -50.16
C LEU A 316 14.43 -9.34 -48.64
N ILE A 317 14.23 -10.41 -47.86
CA ILE A 317 14.06 -10.33 -46.41
C ILE A 317 15.44 -10.31 -45.74
N THR A 318 15.88 -9.11 -45.35
CA THR A 318 17.17 -8.91 -44.66
C THR A 318 17.09 -9.08 -43.14
N ASP A 319 15.89 -8.95 -42.56
CA ASP A 319 15.64 -9.12 -41.13
C ASP A 319 14.75 -10.35 -40.89
N LYS A 320 15.30 -11.36 -40.21
CA LYS A 320 14.62 -12.65 -39.94
C LYS A 320 13.36 -12.53 -39.07
N ARG A 321 13.11 -11.36 -38.48
CA ARG A 321 11.90 -11.03 -37.71
C ARG A 321 10.69 -10.74 -38.59
N LEU A 322 10.87 -10.58 -39.90
CA LEU A 322 9.80 -10.49 -40.89
C LEU A 322 9.50 -11.88 -41.45
N PHE A 323 8.25 -12.31 -41.30
CA PHE A 323 7.74 -13.56 -41.83
C PHE A 323 6.72 -13.29 -42.92
N VAL A 324 6.68 -14.18 -43.91
CA VAL A 324 5.67 -14.18 -44.97
C VAL A 324 5.00 -15.54 -44.98
N TRP A 325 3.68 -15.55 -44.93
CA TRP A 325 2.84 -16.74 -45.03
C TRP A 325 2.17 -16.79 -46.40
N THR A 326 2.62 -17.74 -47.21
CA THR A 326 2.15 -17.95 -48.59
C THR A 326 1.34 -19.24 -48.73
N PRO A 327 0.29 -19.25 -49.58
CA PRO A 327 -0.45 -20.45 -49.95
C PRO A 327 0.30 -21.27 -50.99
N SER A 328 0.08 -22.59 -51.01
CA SER A 328 0.68 -23.49 -52.01
C SER A 328 -0.03 -23.52 -53.37
N ALA A 329 -1.36 -23.47 -53.38
CA ALA A 329 -2.18 -23.70 -54.57
C ALA A 329 -3.53 -22.96 -54.49
N ILE A 330 -3.46 -21.63 -54.64
CA ILE A 330 -4.62 -20.77 -54.49
C ILE A 330 -5.65 -20.93 -55.62
N GLU A 331 -5.23 -21.47 -56.76
CA GLU A 331 -6.07 -21.82 -57.90
C GLU A 331 -7.27 -22.69 -57.50
N TYR A 332 -7.10 -23.60 -56.54
CA TYR A 332 -8.19 -24.46 -56.06
C TYR A 332 -9.28 -23.69 -55.33
N ALA A 333 -8.96 -22.53 -54.75
CA ALA A 333 -9.91 -21.69 -54.02
C ALA A 333 -10.58 -20.63 -54.90
N ARG A 334 -10.02 -20.35 -56.09
CA ARG A 334 -10.41 -19.23 -56.95
C ARG A 334 -11.90 -19.24 -57.31
N GLU A 335 -12.44 -20.38 -57.72
CA GLU A 335 -13.88 -20.51 -58.04
C GLU A 335 -14.79 -20.29 -56.83
N THR A 336 -14.38 -20.78 -55.66
CA THR A 336 -15.16 -20.61 -54.42
C THR A 336 -15.10 -19.16 -53.93
N LEU A 337 -13.98 -18.45 -54.16
CA LEU A 337 -13.90 -17.02 -53.87
C LEU A 337 -14.76 -16.18 -54.78
N LYS A 338 -14.77 -16.45 -56.09
CA LYS A 338 -15.67 -15.76 -57.02
C LYS A 338 -17.11 -15.94 -56.58
N GLU A 339 -17.46 -17.15 -56.15
CA GLU A 339 -18.77 -17.43 -55.57
C GLU A 339 -19.04 -16.59 -54.31
N PHE A 340 -18.08 -16.48 -53.39
CA PHE A 340 -18.20 -15.63 -52.19
C PHE A 340 -18.34 -14.14 -52.49
N VAL A 341 -17.54 -13.62 -53.43
CA VAL A 341 -17.62 -12.23 -53.88
C VAL A 341 -18.96 -11.98 -54.56
N ALA A 342 -19.43 -12.89 -55.41
CA ALA A 342 -20.74 -12.80 -56.04
C ALA A 342 -21.86 -12.74 -54.98
N ILE A 343 -21.85 -13.64 -54.00
CA ILE A 343 -22.82 -13.63 -52.89
C ILE A 343 -22.78 -12.30 -52.13
N THR A 344 -21.59 -11.78 -51.83
CA THR A 344 -21.42 -10.53 -51.08
C THR A 344 -21.96 -9.33 -51.84
N ARG A 345 -21.67 -9.24 -53.15
CA ARG A 345 -22.19 -8.18 -54.03
C ARG A 345 -23.71 -8.29 -54.19
N LEU A 346 -24.24 -9.50 -54.37
CA LEU A 346 -25.68 -9.75 -54.50
C LEU A 346 -26.45 -9.42 -53.21
N LYS A 347 -25.88 -9.69 -52.03
CA LYS A 347 -26.50 -9.28 -50.75
C LYS A 347 -26.68 -7.78 -50.65
N ASN A 348 -25.74 -7.01 -51.19
CA ASN A 348 -25.86 -5.55 -51.24
C ASN A 348 -26.89 -5.10 -52.28
N ILE A 349 -26.97 -5.78 -53.44
CA ILE A 349 -27.95 -5.47 -54.50
C ILE A 349 -29.38 -5.80 -54.06
N TYR A 350 -29.58 -6.92 -53.37
CA TYR A 350 -30.89 -7.43 -52.96
C TYR A 350 -31.19 -7.20 -51.48
N SER A 351 -30.59 -6.19 -50.85
CA SER A 351 -30.76 -5.91 -49.42
C SER A 351 -32.22 -5.66 -49.02
N GLU A 352 -33.04 -5.16 -49.95
CA GLU A 352 -34.47 -4.86 -49.74
C GLU A 352 -35.42 -6.04 -50.03
N SER A 353 -34.92 -7.17 -50.55
CA SER A 353 -35.72 -8.37 -50.83
C SER A 353 -35.54 -9.41 -49.72
N PRO A 354 -36.54 -9.63 -48.83
CA PRO A 354 -36.38 -10.50 -47.67
C PRO A 354 -36.09 -11.96 -48.06
N VAL A 355 -36.79 -12.45 -49.09
CA VAL A 355 -36.65 -13.84 -49.57
C VAL A 355 -35.28 -14.06 -50.21
N MET A 356 -34.86 -13.16 -51.10
CA MET A 356 -33.56 -13.27 -51.78
C MET A 356 -32.39 -13.09 -50.79
N SER A 357 -32.52 -12.16 -49.84
CA SER A 357 -31.50 -11.94 -48.80
C SER A 357 -31.33 -13.15 -47.88
N GLN A 358 -32.43 -13.83 -47.53
CA GLN A 358 -32.39 -15.06 -46.75
C GLN A 358 -31.71 -16.20 -47.53
N ASP A 359 -32.07 -16.41 -48.80
CA ASP A 359 -31.45 -17.43 -49.65
C ASP A 359 -29.96 -17.16 -49.91
N LEU A 360 -29.58 -15.92 -50.22
CA LEU A 360 -28.17 -15.50 -50.35
C LEU A 360 -27.40 -15.66 -49.04
N SER A 361 -28.07 -15.54 -47.89
CA SER A 361 -27.45 -15.77 -46.59
C SER A 361 -27.20 -17.25 -46.32
N ALA A 362 -28.13 -18.13 -46.70
CA ALA A 362 -27.91 -19.57 -46.63
C ALA A 362 -26.76 -20.01 -47.54
N GLU A 363 -26.69 -19.49 -48.78
CA GLU A 363 -25.58 -19.78 -49.69
C GLU A 363 -24.24 -19.20 -49.18
N ALA A 364 -24.25 -18.03 -48.53
CA ALA A 364 -23.05 -17.47 -47.90
C ALA A 364 -22.45 -18.40 -46.84
N VAL A 365 -23.27 -19.01 -45.99
CA VAL A 365 -22.81 -19.93 -44.94
C VAL A 365 -22.17 -21.17 -45.57
N LYS A 366 -22.81 -21.78 -46.58
CA LYS A 366 -22.25 -22.93 -47.31
C LYS A 366 -20.94 -22.59 -48.03
N CYS A 367 -20.86 -21.39 -48.61
CA CYS A 367 -19.66 -20.90 -49.27
C CYS A 367 -18.51 -20.66 -48.27
N GLN A 368 -18.81 -20.07 -47.11
CA GLN A 368 -17.83 -19.84 -46.04
C GLN A 368 -17.25 -21.15 -45.49
N GLU A 369 -18.04 -22.19 -45.28
CA GLU A 369 -17.53 -23.50 -44.82
C GLU A 369 -16.59 -24.16 -45.85
N ARG A 370 -16.93 -24.05 -47.14
CA ARG A 370 -16.04 -24.50 -48.24
C ARG A 370 -14.75 -23.68 -48.28
N LEU A 371 -14.84 -22.36 -48.18
CA LEU A 371 -13.67 -21.47 -48.13
C LEU A 371 -12.79 -21.78 -46.93
N LYS A 372 -13.35 -22.01 -45.75
CA LYS A 372 -12.61 -22.39 -44.54
C LYS A 372 -11.82 -23.69 -44.75
N THR A 373 -12.44 -24.68 -45.36
CA THR A 373 -11.79 -25.95 -45.72
C THR A 373 -10.63 -25.73 -46.69
N LEU A 374 -10.82 -24.89 -47.71
CA LEU A 374 -9.80 -24.56 -48.69
C LEU A 374 -8.65 -23.75 -48.08
N VAL A 375 -8.94 -22.75 -47.24
CA VAL A 375 -7.92 -21.96 -46.52
C VAL A 375 -7.07 -22.87 -45.63
N ASN A 376 -7.70 -23.78 -44.88
CA ASN A 376 -6.99 -24.75 -44.06
C ASN A 376 -6.04 -25.62 -44.90
N ARG A 377 -6.49 -26.06 -46.08
CA ARG A 377 -5.64 -26.80 -46.99
C ARG A 377 -4.48 -25.95 -47.53
N CYS A 378 -4.78 -24.79 -48.11
CA CYS A 378 -3.79 -23.97 -48.82
C CYS A 378 -2.75 -23.33 -47.90
N TYR A 379 -3.10 -22.96 -46.66
CA TYR A 379 -2.19 -22.27 -45.74
C TYR A 379 -1.65 -23.16 -44.63
N PHE A 380 -2.45 -24.07 -44.09
CA PHE A 380 -2.07 -24.87 -42.92
C PHE A 380 -1.58 -26.27 -43.27
N THR A 381 -2.10 -26.88 -44.34
CA THR A 381 -1.69 -28.24 -44.73
C THR A 381 -0.53 -28.20 -45.72
N GLU A 382 -0.66 -27.37 -46.75
CA GLU A 382 0.28 -27.33 -47.87
C GLU A 382 1.06 -26.00 -47.93
N GLY A 383 0.64 -24.98 -47.19
CA GLY A 383 1.22 -23.64 -47.22
C GLY A 383 2.63 -23.56 -46.64
N LEU A 384 3.27 -22.41 -46.84
CA LEU A 384 4.64 -22.16 -46.40
C LEU A 384 4.75 -20.84 -45.66
N ILE A 385 5.45 -20.86 -44.52
CA ILE A 385 5.96 -19.65 -43.86
C ILE A 385 7.47 -19.57 -44.10
N TYR A 386 7.94 -18.41 -44.54
CA TYR A 386 9.36 -18.14 -44.75
C TYR A 386 9.78 -16.78 -44.21
N ASN A 387 11.08 -16.63 -43.93
CA ASN A 387 11.77 -15.36 -43.75
C ASN A 387 12.89 -15.25 -44.82
N SER A 388 14.14 -14.96 -44.45
CA SER A 388 15.28 -15.19 -45.34
C SER A 388 15.40 -16.64 -45.88
N ALA A 389 14.73 -17.61 -45.24
CA ALA A 389 14.61 -19.01 -45.65
C ALA A 389 13.25 -19.61 -45.21
N PRO A 390 12.84 -20.78 -45.74
CA PRO A 390 11.71 -21.54 -45.20
C PRO A 390 11.84 -21.77 -43.69
N VAL A 391 10.76 -21.56 -42.94
CA VAL A 391 10.71 -21.84 -41.50
C VAL A 391 10.16 -23.24 -41.27
N ASP A 392 10.86 -24.05 -40.49
CA ASP A 392 10.47 -25.42 -40.17
C ASP A 392 9.40 -25.43 -39.05
N VAL A 393 8.13 -25.37 -39.45
CA VAL A 393 6.97 -25.45 -38.55
C VAL A 393 5.92 -26.37 -39.15
N ASN A 394 5.37 -27.26 -38.32
CA ASN A 394 4.26 -28.12 -38.71
C ASN A 394 2.92 -27.36 -38.68
N LEU A 395 2.62 -26.63 -39.76
CA LEU A 395 1.41 -25.81 -39.87
C LEU A 395 0.10 -26.60 -39.71
N ALA A 396 0.12 -27.93 -39.94
CA ALA A 396 -1.07 -28.77 -39.88
C ALA A 396 -1.65 -28.87 -38.46
N GLU A 397 -0.82 -28.81 -37.42
CA GLU A 397 -1.26 -28.83 -36.01
C GLU A 397 -2.11 -27.61 -35.65
N PHE A 398 -1.85 -26.48 -36.32
CA PHE A 398 -2.56 -25.23 -36.11
C PHE A 398 -3.82 -25.10 -36.96
N SER A 399 -4.20 -26.15 -37.72
CA SER A 399 -5.41 -26.14 -38.55
C SER A 399 -6.70 -26.32 -37.72
N ALA A 400 -6.65 -27.10 -36.63
CA ALA A 400 -7.80 -27.38 -35.75
C ALA A 400 -7.45 -27.68 -34.28
N GLU A 401 -6.21 -28.09 -33.97
CA GLU A 401 -5.85 -28.64 -32.65
C GLU A 401 -5.17 -27.62 -31.73
N ARG A 402 -4.43 -26.66 -32.30
CA ARG A 402 -3.70 -25.60 -31.58
C ARG A 402 -4.09 -24.20 -32.07
N ASN A 403 -3.92 -23.21 -31.20
CA ASN A 403 -4.25 -21.81 -31.49
C ASN A 403 -3.11 -21.12 -32.30
N LEU A 404 -3.42 -20.04 -33.01
CA LEU A 404 -2.46 -19.24 -33.78
C LEU A 404 -1.48 -18.46 -32.89
N SER A 405 -1.83 -18.16 -31.64
CA SER A 405 -0.91 -17.51 -30.69
C SER A 405 0.33 -18.38 -30.41
N ASP A 406 0.14 -19.70 -30.34
CA ASP A 406 1.19 -20.69 -30.17
C ASP A 406 2.06 -20.76 -31.43
N LEU A 407 1.46 -20.76 -32.62
CA LEU A 407 2.19 -20.68 -33.90
C LEU A 407 3.09 -19.45 -33.92
N PHE A 408 2.53 -18.28 -33.60
CA PHE A 408 3.30 -17.04 -33.60
C PHE A 408 4.41 -17.06 -32.55
N SER A 409 4.14 -17.65 -31.37
CA SER A 409 5.15 -17.85 -30.35
C SER A 409 6.28 -18.74 -30.86
N GLU A 410 5.99 -19.86 -31.53
CA GLU A 410 7.01 -20.74 -32.13
C GLU A 410 7.84 -20.04 -33.20
N LEU A 411 7.19 -19.27 -34.09
CA LEU A 411 7.87 -18.55 -35.17
C LEU A 411 8.93 -17.58 -34.65
N ILE A 412 8.63 -16.83 -33.58
CA ILE A 412 9.51 -15.77 -33.11
C ILE A 412 10.70 -16.26 -32.27
N GLN A 413 10.68 -17.50 -31.75
CA GLN A 413 11.72 -17.96 -30.80
C GLN A 413 13.13 -17.78 -31.36
N ALA A 414 13.42 -18.42 -32.50
CA ALA A 414 14.77 -18.43 -33.06
C ALA A 414 15.24 -17.04 -33.52
N PRO A 415 14.44 -16.24 -34.27
CA PRO A 415 14.88 -14.91 -34.68
C PRO A 415 15.10 -13.94 -33.52
N LEU A 416 14.31 -14.02 -32.45
CA LEU A 416 14.52 -13.17 -31.28
C LEU A 416 15.72 -13.62 -30.44
N ASN A 417 15.95 -14.93 -30.30
CA ASN A 417 17.13 -15.49 -29.64
C ASN A 417 18.42 -15.12 -30.38
N GLU A 418 18.40 -15.05 -31.71
CA GLU A 418 19.52 -14.58 -32.53
C GLU A 418 19.71 -13.06 -32.42
N LYS A 419 18.62 -12.30 -32.32
CA LYS A 419 18.65 -10.83 -32.31
C LYS A 419 19.07 -10.22 -30.97
N TYR A 420 18.57 -10.76 -29.86
CA TYR A 420 18.67 -10.12 -28.55
C TYR A 420 19.46 -10.97 -27.56
N GLN A 421 20.30 -10.33 -26.75
CA GLN A 421 20.96 -10.96 -25.60
C GLN A 421 20.05 -10.93 -24.36
N HIS A 422 18.83 -11.43 -24.49
CA HIS A 422 17.79 -11.21 -23.48
C HIS A 422 17.96 -12.13 -22.24
N PRO A 423 17.69 -11.65 -21.01
CA PRO A 423 17.63 -12.49 -19.81
C PRO A 423 16.58 -13.61 -19.91
N ALA A 424 16.91 -14.80 -19.44
CA ALA A 424 15.94 -15.90 -19.34
C ALA A 424 15.15 -15.81 -18.01
N PHE A 425 14.02 -15.11 -18.01
CA PHE A 425 13.16 -15.04 -16.83
C PHE A 425 12.43 -16.35 -16.57
N THR A 426 12.21 -16.69 -15.31
CA THR A 426 11.49 -17.92 -14.94
C THR A 426 9.97 -17.74 -14.90
N VAL A 427 9.49 -16.48 -14.87
CA VAL A 427 8.07 -16.14 -14.87
C VAL A 427 7.80 -14.95 -15.78
N GLU A 428 6.55 -14.86 -16.26
CA GLU A 428 6.08 -13.66 -16.97
C GLU A 428 5.85 -12.52 -15.98
N ALA A 429 6.63 -11.46 -16.11
CA ALA A 429 6.59 -10.33 -15.20
C ALA A 429 5.68 -9.21 -15.71
N SER A 430 4.80 -8.74 -14.85
CA SER A 430 4.03 -7.52 -15.00
C SER A 430 4.78 -6.31 -14.44
N ARG A 431 4.38 -5.12 -14.88
CA ARG A 431 4.87 -3.84 -14.31
C ARG A 431 4.67 -3.73 -12.81
N THR A 432 3.60 -4.31 -12.26
CA THR A 432 3.35 -4.33 -10.82
C THR A 432 4.41 -5.10 -10.06
N GLN A 433 4.91 -6.21 -10.63
CA GLN A 433 5.96 -7.03 -10.03
C GLN A 433 7.31 -6.30 -10.06
N THR A 434 7.67 -5.68 -11.20
CA THR A 434 8.91 -4.89 -11.29
C THR A 434 8.88 -3.65 -10.38
N ASN A 435 7.73 -2.99 -10.22
CA ASN A 435 7.57 -1.90 -9.27
C ASN A 435 7.73 -2.37 -7.81
N SER A 436 7.22 -3.56 -7.47
CA SER A 436 7.45 -4.15 -6.14
C SER A 436 8.93 -4.46 -5.93
N LEU A 437 9.62 -4.98 -6.95
CA LEU A 437 11.06 -5.22 -6.90
C LEU A 437 11.86 -3.92 -6.68
N ILE A 438 11.48 -2.82 -7.34
CA ILE A 438 12.12 -1.51 -7.13
C ILE A 438 11.90 -1.03 -5.70
N ARG A 439 10.64 -1.07 -5.22
CA ARG A 439 10.25 -0.54 -3.90
C ARG A 439 10.79 -1.36 -2.73
N ASP A 440 10.72 -2.68 -2.82
CA ASP A 440 10.92 -3.59 -1.69
C ASP A 440 12.30 -4.27 -1.71
N PHE A 441 13.04 -4.20 -2.82
CA PHE A 441 14.41 -4.74 -2.93
C PHE A 441 15.42 -3.67 -3.34
N ILE A 442 15.31 -3.07 -4.54
CA ILE A 442 16.32 -2.11 -5.04
C ILE A 442 16.46 -0.91 -4.12
N ARG A 443 15.35 -0.39 -3.58
CA ARG A 443 15.36 0.71 -2.62
C ARG A 443 16.27 0.44 -1.42
N HIS A 444 16.31 -0.79 -0.93
CA HIS A 444 17.06 -1.20 0.25
C HIS A 444 18.48 -1.68 -0.08
N GLY A 445 18.73 -2.14 -1.30
CA GLY A 445 20.02 -2.68 -1.74
C GLY A 445 20.30 -4.08 -1.18
N THR A 446 20.01 -4.31 0.09
CA THR A 446 20.14 -5.62 0.76
C THR A 446 18.87 -5.95 1.52
N VAL A 447 18.36 -7.17 1.37
CA VAL A 447 17.20 -7.66 2.13
C VAL A 447 17.50 -9.00 2.78
N LYS A 448 17.17 -9.11 4.07
CA LYS A 448 17.35 -10.31 4.89
C LYS A 448 15.99 -10.95 5.17
N ASN A 449 15.87 -12.23 4.86
CA ASN A 449 14.63 -13.01 4.96
C ASN A 449 13.40 -12.26 4.39
N PRO A 450 13.45 -11.85 3.11
CA PRO A 450 12.34 -11.15 2.48
C PRO A 450 11.06 -11.99 2.52
N ALA A 451 9.91 -11.32 2.45
CA ALA A 451 8.62 -12.01 2.34
C ALA A 451 8.62 -12.92 1.09
N PRO A 452 7.95 -14.10 1.12
CA PRO A 452 8.01 -15.08 0.03
C PRO A 452 7.75 -14.49 -1.36
N LYS A 453 6.80 -13.56 -1.45
CA LYS A 453 6.46 -12.86 -2.69
C LYS A 453 7.62 -12.03 -3.27
N ILE A 454 8.43 -11.40 -2.42
CA ILE A 454 9.62 -10.64 -2.84
C ILE A 454 10.76 -11.58 -3.19
N THR A 455 10.93 -12.68 -2.43
CA THR A 455 11.86 -13.76 -2.78
C THR A 455 11.60 -14.25 -4.20
N ASP A 456 10.34 -14.58 -4.53
CA ASP A 456 9.95 -15.02 -5.87
C ASP A 456 10.33 -13.99 -6.93
N TYR A 457 10.14 -12.69 -6.68
CA TYR A 457 10.47 -11.64 -7.65
C TYR A 457 11.98 -11.45 -7.81
N ILE A 458 12.75 -11.57 -6.73
CA ILE A 458 14.21 -11.49 -6.80
C ILE A 458 14.74 -12.69 -7.60
N GLU A 459 14.29 -13.90 -7.29
CA GLU A 459 14.77 -15.12 -7.94
C GLU A 459 14.32 -15.22 -9.40
N SER A 460 13.11 -14.79 -9.72
CA SER A 460 12.58 -14.89 -11.08
C SER A 460 12.96 -13.75 -12.01
N LEU A 461 13.30 -12.56 -11.48
CA LEU A 461 13.56 -11.35 -12.26
C LEU A 461 14.96 -10.76 -12.01
N ALA A 462 15.34 -10.52 -10.75
CA ALA A 462 16.59 -9.82 -10.42
C ALA A 462 17.84 -10.70 -10.63
N LEU A 463 17.76 -12.00 -10.31
CA LEU A 463 18.85 -12.95 -10.57
C LEU A 463 19.08 -13.14 -12.09
N PRO A 464 18.06 -13.37 -12.95
CA PRO A 464 18.27 -13.42 -14.40
C PRO A 464 18.80 -12.13 -15.02
N LEU A 465 18.40 -10.96 -14.49
CA LEU A 465 19.01 -9.67 -14.89
C LEU A 465 20.47 -9.53 -14.43
N GLY A 466 20.95 -10.43 -13.56
CA GLY A 466 22.28 -10.40 -12.99
C GLY A 466 22.48 -9.18 -12.09
N ILE A 467 21.42 -8.64 -11.48
CA ILE A 467 21.52 -7.47 -10.58
C ILE A 467 21.47 -7.85 -9.11
N ALA A 468 21.09 -9.10 -8.79
CA ALA A 468 21.06 -9.61 -7.43
C ALA A 468 22.03 -10.79 -7.25
N GLN A 469 22.47 -11.02 -6.02
CA GLN A 469 23.22 -12.20 -5.58
C GLN A 469 22.57 -12.74 -4.31
N GLN A 470 22.46 -14.06 -4.22
CA GLN A 470 21.98 -14.74 -3.02
C GLN A 470 23.16 -15.16 -2.15
N LYS A 471 23.10 -14.84 -0.86
CA LYS A 471 24.04 -15.30 0.16
C LYS A 471 23.26 -16.01 1.26
N THR A 472 23.80 -17.14 1.72
CA THR A 472 23.24 -17.86 2.87
C THR A 472 24.18 -17.70 4.05
N LEU A 473 23.71 -17.08 5.14
CA LEU A 473 24.48 -16.90 6.36
C LEU A 473 23.77 -17.62 7.51
N GLY A 474 24.16 -18.89 7.75
CA GLY A 474 23.47 -19.74 8.72
C GLY A 474 22.07 -20.13 8.25
N ALA A 475 21.04 -19.77 9.01
CA ALA A 475 19.63 -20.04 8.68
C ALA A 475 18.96 -18.90 7.87
N ASP A 476 19.65 -17.76 7.72
CA ASP A 476 19.09 -16.58 7.06
C ASP A 476 19.40 -16.58 5.56
N GLN A 477 18.38 -16.30 4.75
CA GLN A 477 18.54 -15.99 3.32
C GLN A 477 18.72 -14.49 3.15
N ILE A 478 19.82 -14.08 2.54
CA ILE A 478 20.14 -12.69 2.27
C ILE A 478 20.26 -12.52 0.76
N TYR A 479 19.59 -11.51 0.21
CA TYR A 479 19.75 -11.10 -1.18
C TYR A 479 20.36 -9.71 -1.21
N ASP A 480 21.47 -9.60 -1.92
CA ASP A 480 22.23 -8.36 -2.11
C ASP A 480 22.10 -7.90 -3.57
N LEU A 481 21.96 -6.60 -3.80
CA LEU A 481 22.19 -5.99 -5.10
C LEU A 481 23.70 -6.06 -5.39
N VAL A 482 24.10 -6.54 -6.58
CA VAL A 482 25.50 -6.76 -7.01
C VAL A 482 26.42 -5.62 -6.58
N HIS A 483 27.62 -5.91 -6.10
CA HIS A 483 28.48 -4.92 -5.43
C HIS A 483 28.89 -3.82 -6.39
N THR A 484 29.24 -4.19 -7.62
CA THR A 484 29.63 -3.23 -8.65
C THR A 484 28.80 -3.43 -9.93
N ALA A 485 28.72 -2.38 -10.76
CA ALA A 485 27.98 -2.46 -12.02
C ALA A 485 28.64 -3.45 -13.01
N GLU A 486 29.95 -3.65 -12.88
CA GLU A 486 30.75 -4.55 -13.71
C GLU A 486 30.43 -6.04 -13.46
N GLU A 487 29.85 -6.38 -12.30
CA GLU A 487 29.39 -7.74 -11.98
C GLU A 487 28.14 -8.15 -12.76
N SER A 488 27.41 -7.18 -13.31
CA SER A 488 26.20 -7.40 -14.12
C SER A 488 26.47 -6.99 -15.58
N PRO A 489 26.36 -7.92 -16.56
CA PRO A 489 26.48 -7.57 -17.97
C PRO A 489 25.52 -6.44 -18.38
N HIS A 490 24.28 -6.46 -17.86
CA HIS A 490 23.26 -5.47 -18.20
C HIS A 490 23.53 -4.09 -17.58
N LEU A 491 23.99 -4.02 -16.32
CA LEU A 491 24.33 -2.73 -15.69
C LEU A 491 25.58 -2.14 -16.32
N ARG A 492 26.62 -2.96 -16.56
CA ARG A 492 27.85 -2.53 -17.25
C ARG A 492 27.54 -1.95 -18.63
N ASP A 493 26.76 -2.67 -19.44
CA ASP A 493 26.45 -2.23 -20.79
C ASP A 493 25.58 -0.95 -20.78
N CYS A 494 24.67 -0.77 -19.80
CA CYS A 494 23.98 0.50 -19.60
C CYS A 494 24.95 1.65 -19.32
N VAL A 495 25.95 1.46 -18.45
CA VAL A 495 26.98 2.47 -18.16
C VAL A 495 27.82 2.78 -19.40
N GLU A 496 28.26 1.76 -20.14
CA GLU A 496 29.01 1.92 -21.39
C GLU A 496 28.21 2.71 -22.44
N ILE A 497 26.90 2.44 -22.58
CA ILE A 497 26.03 3.18 -23.49
C ILE A 497 25.95 4.65 -23.08
N ILE A 498 25.79 4.97 -21.79
CA ILE A 498 25.75 6.36 -21.33
C ILE A 498 27.10 7.05 -21.58
N GLN A 499 28.23 6.35 -21.38
CA GLN A 499 29.56 6.86 -21.69
C GLN A 499 29.72 7.20 -23.18
N GLN A 500 29.24 6.32 -24.07
CA GLN A 500 29.24 6.56 -25.52
C GLN A 500 28.36 7.74 -25.93
N LEU A 501 27.26 7.96 -25.21
CA LEU A 501 26.33 9.08 -25.39
C LEU A 501 26.73 10.34 -24.60
N HIS A 502 28.04 10.65 -24.54
CA HIS A 502 28.58 11.87 -23.92
C HIS A 502 28.31 12.03 -22.42
N GLN A 503 28.20 10.94 -21.65
CA GLN A 503 28.01 10.91 -20.18
C GLN A 503 26.69 11.49 -19.67
N ARG A 504 25.89 12.13 -20.53
CA ARG A 504 24.54 12.65 -20.26
C ARG A 504 23.66 12.44 -21.49
N THR A 505 22.52 11.79 -21.30
CA THR A 505 21.60 11.47 -22.40
C THR A 505 20.15 11.50 -21.94
N THR A 506 19.22 11.45 -22.90
CA THR A 506 17.80 11.28 -22.58
C THR A 506 17.51 9.85 -22.19
N MET A 507 16.57 9.65 -21.27
CA MET A 507 16.13 8.31 -20.87
C MET A 507 15.58 7.51 -22.06
N LYS A 508 14.94 8.18 -23.03
CA LYS A 508 14.42 7.56 -24.25
C LYS A 508 15.55 7.04 -25.14
N GLU A 509 16.62 7.80 -25.30
CA GLU A 509 17.77 7.38 -26.11
C GLU A 509 18.48 6.18 -25.46
N LEU A 510 18.72 6.24 -24.14
CA LEU A 510 19.28 5.10 -23.41
C LEU A 510 18.38 3.86 -23.53
N TYR A 511 17.06 4.03 -23.34
CA TYR A 511 16.10 2.95 -23.50
C TYR A 511 16.19 2.31 -24.89
N ASN A 512 16.25 3.13 -25.94
CA ASN A 512 16.33 2.63 -27.31
C ASN A 512 17.60 1.76 -27.51
N GLN A 513 18.76 2.22 -27.03
CA GLN A 513 20.01 1.47 -27.14
C GLN A 513 19.97 0.14 -26.36
N VAL A 514 19.45 0.16 -25.14
CA VAL A 514 19.26 -1.03 -24.31
C VAL A 514 18.25 -1.99 -24.96
N ARG A 515 17.14 -1.48 -25.50
CA ARG A 515 16.10 -2.25 -26.21
C ARG A 515 16.65 -2.92 -27.46
N MET A 516 17.47 -2.22 -28.26
CA MET A 516 18.07 -2.77 -29.47
C MET A 516 19.03 -3.93 -29.17
N ARG A 517 19.73 -3.88 -28.03
CA ARG A 517 20.72 -4.90 -27.65
C ARG A 517 20.10 -6.10 -26.93
N PHE A 518 19.23 -5.84 -25.95
CA PHE A 518 18.73 -6.87 -25.04
C PHE A 518 17.27 -7.23 -25.27
N GLY A 519 16.50 -6.44 -26.01
CA GLY A 519 15.06 -6.66 -26.17
C GLY A 519 14.23 -6.42 -24.91
N LEU A 520 14.76 -5.69 -23.92
CA LEU A 520 14.09 -5.46 -22.63
C LEU A 520 12.92 -4.48 -22.74
N GLN A 521 11.76 -4.85 -22.21
CA GLN A 521 10.61 -3.97 -22.12
C GLN A 521 10.84 -2.80 -21.13
N GLU A 522 10.08 -1.71 -21.29
CA GLU A 522 10.21 -0.47 -20.50
C GLU A 522 10.33 -0.72 -18.98
N HIS A 523 9.49 -1.60 -18.43
CA HIS A 523 9.47 -1.84 -16.99
C HIS A 523 10.66 -2.65 -16.46
N PHE A 524 11.37 -3.40 -17.31
CA PHE A 524 12.65 -4.04 -16.94
C PHE A 524 13.82 -3.07 -17.07
N PHE A 525 13.79 -2.20 -18.08
CA PHE A 525 14.74 -1.09 -18.18
C PHE A 525 14.67 -0.19 -16.94
N GLU A 526 13.46 0.12 -16.45
CA GLU A 526 13.24 0.85 -15.21
C GLU A 526 13.98 0.17 -14.03
N VAL A 527 13.85 -1.15 -13.87
CA VAL A 527 14.58 -1.91 -12.83
C VAL A 527 16.11 -1.70 -12.94
N LEU A 528 16.68 -1.73 -14.15
CA LEU A 528 18.12 -1.53 -14.36
C LEU A 528 18.58 -0.12 -13.98
N ILE A 529 17.88 0.93 -14.42
CA ILE A 529 18.28 2.31 -14.11
C ILE A 529 18.12 2.63 -12.62
N TYR A 530 17.09 2.09 -11.96
CA TYR A 530 16.93 2.25 -10.51
C TYR A 530 18.02 1.51 -9.73
N ALA A 531 18.47 0.34 -10.22
CA ALA A 531 19.63 -0.35 -9.65
C ALA A 531 20.93 0.47 -9.81
N LEU A 532 21.15 1.09 -10.97
CA LEU A 532 22.28 2.00 -11.19
C LEU A 532 22.21 3.24 -10.27
N LEU A 533 21.01 3.80 -10.06
CA LEU A 533 20.80 4.93 -9.15
C LEU A 533 21.09 4.53 -7.70
N ARG A 534 20.65 3.34 -7.26
CA ARG A 534 20.98 2.79 -5.93
C ARG A 534 22.49 2.64 -5.76
N LYS A 535 23.19 2.21 -6.80
CA LYS A 535 24.64 2.05 -6.79
C LYS A 535 25.41 3.36 -6.98
N GLY A 536 24.71 4.50 -7.05
CA GLY A 536 25.34 5.81 -7.22
C GLY A 536 26.13 5.96 -8.52
N LYS A 537 25.86 5.13 -9.54
CA LYS A 537 26.56 5.18 -10.83
C LYS A 537 25.93 6.18 -11.81
N VAL A 538 24.67 6.51 -11.58
CA VAL A 538 23.90 7.46 -12.39
C VAL A 538 23.09 8.38 -11.50
N VAL A 539 22.71 9.53 -12.05
CA VAL A 539 21.72 10.45 -11.50
C VAL A 539 20.60 10.64 -12.50
N PHE A 540 19.37 10.82 -12.02
CA PHE A 540 18.24 11.15 -12.89
C PHE A 540 18.03 12.67 -12.86
N ILE A 541 17.68 13.28 -13.99
CA ILE A 541 17.54 14.73 -14.10
C ILE A 541 16.16 15.03 -14.68
N ARG A 542 15.36 15.86 -13.98
CA ARG A 542 14.04 16.34 -14.44
C ARG A 542 13.92 17.83 -14.19
N ASN A 543 13.58 18.62 -15.21
CA ASN A 543 13.42 20.09 -15.05
C ASN A 543 14.62 20.77 -14.35
N ASN A 544 15.85 20.26 -14.57
CA ASN A 544 17.09 20.60 -13.86
C ASN A 544 17.20 20.14 -12.39
N ASP A 545 16.18 19.51 -11.81
CA ASP A 545 16.28 18.83 -10.52
C ASP A 545 17.02 17.50 -10.69
N VAL A 546 18.04 17.27 -9.85
CA VAL A 546 18.86 16.04 -9.86
C VAL A 546 18.38 15.11 -8.75
N TYR A 547 17.97 13.90 -9.12
CA TYR A 547 17.62 12.84 -8.19
C TYR A 547 18.80 11.88 -8.05
N THR A 548 19.28 11.74 -6.82
CA THR A 548 20.43 10.90 -6.45
C THR A 548 20.00 9.75 -5.54
N LEU A 549 20.97 9.03 -4.98
CA LEU A 549 20.74 8.03 -3.93
C LEU A 549 19.96 8.60 -2.74
N ALA A 550 20.19 9.87 -2.37
CA ALA A 550 19.49 10.52 -1.25
C ALA A 550 17.98 10.62 -1.50
N ASN A 551 17.56 10.84 -2.76
CA ASN A 551 16.16 10.90 -3.15
C ASN A 551 15.57 9.52 -3.48
N LEU A 552 16.38 8.46 -3.49
CA LEU A 552 15.91 7.13 -3.89
C LEU A 552 14.74 6.65 -3.04
N SER A 553 14.72 6.93 -1.74
CA SER A 553 13.62 6.53 -0.88
C SER A 553 12.28 7.14 -1.29
N GLU A 554 12.27 8.40 -1.71
CA GLU A 554 11.07 9.09 -2.19
C GLU A 554 10.64 8.54 -3.56
N VAL A 555 11.61 8.39 -4.46
CA VAL A 555 11.36 8.06 -5.87
C VAL A 555 11.08 6.57 -6.08
N ALA A 556 11.63 5.69 -5.25
CA ALA A 556 11.40 4.24 -5.29
C ALA A 556 10.15 3.81 -4.49
N GLN A 557 9.61 4.65 -3.60
CA GLN A 557 8.37 4.33 -2.88
C GLN A 557 7.17 4.25 -3.83
N LYS A 558 7.17 5.11 -4.85
CA LYS A 558 6.24 5.08 -5.98
C LYS A 558 7.05 5.11 -7.27
N PRO A 559 7.61 3.96 -7.70
CA PRO A 559 8.44 3.90 -8.90
C PRO A 559 7.72 4.53 -10.08
N GLN A 560 8.35 5.56 -10.65
CA GLN A 560 7.81 6.28 -11.78
C GLN A 560 8.31 5.65 -13.07
N SER A 561 7.59 5.90 -14.16
CA SER A 561 8.11 5.51 -15.46
C SER A 561 9.40 6.28 -15.78
N TYR A 562 10.33 5.70 -16.54
CA TYR A 562 11.54 6.42 -16.96
C TYR A 562 11.23 7.76 -17.67
N LYS A 563 10.06 7.83 -18.34
CA LYS A 563 9.52 9.02 -19.00
C LYS A 563 9.30 10.21 -18.05
N TYR A 564 9.20 9.96 -16.74
CA TYR A 564 9.03 11.00 -15.73
C TYR A 564 10.28 11.86 -15.54
N PHE A 565 11.48 11.25 -15.58
CA PHE A 565 12.72 11.96 -15.31
C PHE A 565 13.17 12.75 -16.54
N GLY A 566 13.15 12.15 -17.72
CA GLY A 566 13.54 12.82 -18.97
C GLY A 566 15.01 12.58 -19.31
N GLU A 567 15.93 12.85 -18.40
CA GLU A 567 17.39 12.68 -18.62
C GLU A 567 18.07 11.81 -17.55
N ILE A 568 19.21 11.25 -17.94
CA ILE A 568 20.11 10.46 -17.09
C ILE A 568 21.55 10.85 -17.39
N ALA A 569 22.36 10.96 -16.35
CA ALA A 569 23.80 11.18 -16.48
C ALA A 569 24.56 10.17 -15.62
N LEU A 570 25.80 9.86 -16.00
CA LEU A 570 26.72 9.20 -15.08
C LEU A 570 26.88 10.12 -13.88
N ALA A 571 26.86 9.55 -12.68
CA ALA A 571 27.41 10.25 -11.55
C ALA A 571 28.90 10.44 -11.88
N GLU A 572 29.32 11.67 -12.19
CA GLU A 572 30.75 12.00 -12.27
C GLU A 572 31.39 11.44 -11.01
N GLU A 573 32.55 10.76 -11.14
CA GLU A 573 33.30 10.27 -10.00
C GLU A 573 33.34 11.39 -8.98
N LEU A 574 32.56 11.23 -7.90
CA LEU A 574 32.63 12.12 -6.76
C LEU A 574 34.12 12.28 -6.48
N PRO A 575 34.61 13.48 -6.14
CA PRO A 575 35.95 13.64 -5.61
C PRO A 575 35.95 12.98 -4.22
N ALA A 576 35.83 11.64 -4.21
CA ALA A 576 35.48 10.79 -3.09
C ALA A 576 36.55 10.91 -2.03
N GLU A 577 37.80 11.10 -2.46
CA GLU A 577 38.92 11.39 -1.60
C GLU A 577 38.77 12.73 -0.86
N ARG A 578 38.33 13.79 -1.54
CA ARG A 578 38.16 15.13 -0.94
C ARG A 578 36.93 15.17 -0.03
N LEU A 579 35.82 14.56 -0.45
CA LEU A 579 34.62 14.43 0.39
C LEU A 579 34.88 13.55 1.60
N ALA A 580 35.61 12.45 1.44
CA ALA A 580 36.01 11.59 2.56
C ALA A 580 36.89 12.36 3.54
N GLN A 581 37.80 13.23 3.06
CA GLN A 581 38.59 14.09 3.94
C GLN A 581 37.71 15.05 4.75
N PHE A 582 36.70 15.68 4.14
CA PHE A 582 35.76 16.52 4.88
C PHE A 582 34.97 15.74 5.93
N CYS A 583 34.40 14.58 5.57
CA CYS A 583 33.71 13.71 6.52
C CYS A 583 34.63 13.27 7.66
N GLN A 584 35.88 12.92 7.38
CA GLN A 584 36.85 12.48 8.40
C GLN A 584 37.22 13.58 9.40
N ILE A 585 37.26 14.85 8.98
CA ILE A 585 37.55 15.99 9.86
C ILE A 585 36.49 16.11 10.96
N PHE A 586 35.20 16.04 10.59
CA PHE A 586 34.08 16.29 11.50
C PHE A 586 33.49 15.02 12.11
N LEU A 587 33.77 13.84 11.54
CA LEU A 587 33.34 12.52 12.02
C LEU A 587 34.55 11.59 12.25
N PRO A 588 35.50 11.95 13.13
CA PRO A 588 36.75 11.21 13.29
C PRO A 588 36.56 9.76 13.77
N GLU A 589 35.46 9.48 14.49
CA GLU A 589 35.14 8.15 15.02
C GLU A 589 34.43 7.24 14.01
N TYR A 590 33.84 7.81 12.94
CA TYR A 590 33.10 7.04 11.94
C TYR A 590 34.06 6.44 10.90
N LYS A 591 34.12 5.10 10.87
CA LYS A 591 34.92 4.36 9.90
C LYS A 591 34.05 3.97 8.71
N PHE A 592 34.48 4.37 7.52
CA PHE A 592 33.87 4.00 6.25
C PHE A 592 34.95 3.77 5.19
N ASP A 593 34.66 2.92 4.21
CA ASP A 593 35.48 2.75 3.01
C ASP A 593 35.30 3.97 2.10
N ARG A 594 36.41 4.69 1.87
CA ARG A 594 36.44 5.89 1.04
C ARG A 594 36.15 5.61 -0.44
N LYS A 595 36.26 4.33 -0.86
CA LYS A 595 35.93 3.89 -2.21
C LYS A 595 34.47 3.45 -2.34
N ASP A 596 33.80 3.18 -1.22
CA ASP A 596 32.39 2.85 -1.20
C ASP A 596 31.55 4.13 -1.24
N THR A 597 30.84 4.31 -2.34
CA THR A 597 30.01 5.50 -2.58
C THR A 597 28.81 5.56 -1.62
N GLU A 598 28.28 4.43 -1.19
CA GLU A 598 27.12 4.35 -0.28
C GLU A 598 27.53 4.71 1.15
N GLU A 599 28.67 4.20 1.62
CA GLU A 599 29.20 4.57 2.93
C GLU A 599 29.64 6.04 2.97
N LEU A 600 30.22 6.57 1.88
CA LEU A 600 30.53 8.00 1.76
C LEU A 600 29.28 8.89 1.77
N HIS A 601 28.20 8.49 1.10
CA HIS A 601 26.92 9.22 1.16
C HIS A 601 26.33 9.21 2.57
N THR A 602 26.46 8.08 3.28
CA THR A 602 26.02 7.96 4.68
C THR A 602 26.84 8.88 5.59
N ALA A 603 28.17 8.87 5.43
CA ALA A 603 29.07 9.78 6.15
C ALA A 603 28.74 11.25 5.87
N TRP A 604 28.39 11.60 4.63
CA TRP A 604 27.97 12.95 4.27
C TRP A 604 26.61 13.34 4.87
N GLY A 605 25.67 12.40 4.92
CA GLY A 605 24.39 12.60 5.62
C GLY A 605 24.58 12.90 7.11
N MET A 606 25.44 12.12 7.78
CA MET A 606 25.82 12.36 9.19
C MET A 606 26.52 13.70 9.39
N LEU A 607 27.33 14.12 8.42
CA LEU A 607 27.95 15.46 8.41
C LEU A 607 26.89 16.56 8.30
N PHE A 608 25.90 16.40 7.43
CA PHE A 608 24.78 17.34 7.31
C PHE A 608 23.96 17.44 8.60
N GLU A 609 23.76 16.34 9.34
CA GLU A 609 23.10 16.36 10.65
C GLU A 609 23.85 17.22 11.68
N GLN A 610 25.18 17.32 11.58
CA GLN A 610 25.99 18.20 12.45
C GLN A 610 25.85 19.68 12.12
N LYS A 611 25.25 20.06 10.99
CA LYS A 611 25.11 21.47 10.55
C LYS A 611 24.49 22.37 11.61
N GLY A 612 23.53 21.85 12.39
CA GLY A 612 22.91 22.60 13.49
C GLY A 612 23.89 23.02 14.59
N ARG A 613 24.86 22.15 14.93
CA ARG A 613 25.88 22.39 15.97
C ARG A 613 26.87 23.47 15.55
N TYR A 614 27.17 23.56 14.25
CA TYR A 614 28.13 24.51 13.68
C TYR A 614 27.46 25.78 13.13
N ARG A 615 26.31 26.21 13.67
CA ARG A 615 25.72 27.51 13.32
C ARG A 615 26.34 28.62 14.16
N LYS A 616 26.98 29.61 13.52
CA LYS A 616 27.63 30.75 14.19
C LYS A 616 26.70 31.44 15.20
N ASP A 617 25.45 31.74 14.80
CA ASP A 617 24.46 32.36 15.69
C ASP A 617 24.11 31.52 16.93
N ALA A 618 24.06 30.19 16.78
CA ALA A 618 23.72 29.29 17.88
C ALA A 618 24.87 29.21 18.90
N ILE A 619 26.11 29.16 18.41
CA ILE A 619 27.29 29.17 19.28
C ILE A 619 27.45 30.53 19.95
N GLN A 620 27.23 31.64 19.24
CA GLN A 620 27.25 32.97 19.83
C GLN A 620 26.19 33.12 20.92
N ALA A 621 24.96 32.66 20.69
CA ALA A 621 23.92 32.65 21.73
C ALA A 621 24.35 31.83 22.96
N ALA A 622 25.00 30.68 22.76
CA ALA A 622 25.51 29.87 23.86
C ALA A 622 26.65 30.55 24.63
N ILE A 623 27.54 31.29 23.94
CA ILE A 623 28.56 32.14 24.57
C ILE A 623 27.92 33.29 25.35
N ASP A 624 26.88 33.93 24.82
CA ASP A 624 26.18 35.05 25.47
C ASP A 624 25.49 34.62 26.78
N GLU A 625 25.12 33.34 26.87
CA GLU A 625 24.58 32.73 28.07
C GLU A 625 25.63 32.32 29.13
N LEU A 626 26.93 32.31 28.79
CA LEU A 626 27.99 32.07 29.78
C LEU A 626 27.99 33.19 30.83
N LEU A 627 28.60 32.97 31.99
CA LEU A 627 28.68 33.98 33.05
C LEU A 627 29.46 35.24 32.62
N MET A 628 29.26 36.38 33.29
CA MET A 628 29.91 37.65 32.93
C MET A 628 31.42 37.65 33.21
N GLU A 629 31.85 36.76 34.09
CA GLU A 629 33.21 36.54 34.53
C GLU A 629 34.06 35.81 33.48
N VAL A 630 33.41 35.20 32.48
CA VAL A 630 34.08 34.57 31.34
C VAL A 630 34.35 35.62 30.26
N ASN A 631 35.57 35.63 29.69
CA ASN A 631 35.95 36.56 28.63
C ASN A 631 35.22 36.27 27.30
N ARG A 632 33.99 36.76 27.15
CA ARG A 632 33.15 36.54 25.97
C ARG A 632 33.75 37.14 24.69
N GLU A 633 34.46 38.26 24.79
CA GLU A 633 35.08 38.93 23.65
C GLU A 633 36.15 38.05 22.99
N SER A 634 36.96 37.35 23.80
CA SER A 634 37.95 36.38 23.30
C SER A 634 37.29 35.18 22.63
N LEU A 635 36.17 34.69 23.16
CA LEU A 635 35.42 33.58 22.57
C LEU A 635 34.76 33.97 21.25
N THR A 636 34.19 35.18 21.16
CA THR A 636 33.64 35.71 19.91
C THR A 636 34.74 35.91 18.86
N GLY A 637 35.93 36.38 19.24
CA GLY A 637 37.07 36.47 18.33
C GLY A 637 37.46 35.12 17.71
N VAL A 638 37.33 34.03 18.47
CA VAL A 638 37.57 32.67 17.97
C VAL A 638 36.52 32.23 16.95
N LEU A 639 35.27 32.68 17.08
CA LEU A 639 34.25 32.44 16.06
C LEU A 639 34.62 33.10 14.73
N ASP A 640 35.12 34.35 14.76
CA ASP A 640 35.56 35.04 13.54
C ASP A 640 36.76 34.34 12.90
N GLU A 641 37.69 33.84 13.71
CA GLU A 641 38.83 33.04 13.23
C GLU A 641 38.43 31.66 12.66
N ALA A 642 37.24 31.17 13.01
CA ALA A 642 36.68 29.89 12.55
C ALA A 642 35.64 30.05 11.42
N ASP A 643 35.52 31.24 10.81
CA ASP A 643 34.56 31.53 9.73
C ASP A 643 34.58 30.50 8.59
N VAL A 644 35.77 29.98 8.26
CA VAL A 644 35.93 28.93 7.24
C VAL A 644 35.11 27.67 7.52
N VAL A 645 34.88 27.32 8.80
CA VAL A 645 34.05 26.17 9.19
C VAL A 645 32.57 26.50 9.03
N PHE A 646 32.16 27.73 9.37
CA PHE A 646 30.79 28.19 9.19
C PHE A 646 30.41 28.27 7.71
N ASP A 647 31.27 28.89 6.89
CA ASP A 647 31.11 28.94 5.44
C ASP A 647 31.01 27.54 4.83
N PHE A 648 31.82 26.59 5.33
CA PHE A 648 31.74 25.19 4.93
C PHE A 648 30.38 24.59 5.24
N PHE A 649 29.89 24.70 6.48
CA PHE A 649 28.59 24.15 6.86
C PHE A 649 27.41 24.85 6.19
N ASP A 650 27.54 26.12 5.81
CA ASP A 650 26.52 26.85 5.05
C ASP A 650 26.28 26.22 3.68
N VAL A 651 27.33 25.76 2.99
CA VAL A 651 27.22 25.09 1.69
C VAL A 651 26.98 23.58 1.79
N VAL A 652 27.13 22.94 2.96
CA VAL A 652 26.78 21.52 3.15
C VAL A 652 25.27 21.32 2.97
N THR A 653 24.91 20.43 2.03
CA THR A 653 23.53 20.06 1.70
C THR A 653 23.25 18.59 2.06
N PRO A 654 21.97 18.14 2.07
CA PRO A 654 21.62 16.75 2.41
C PRO A 654 22.23 15.69 1.48
N SER A 655 22.69 16.08 0.30
CA SER A 655 23.33 15.18 -0.67
C SER A 655 24.78 15.60 -0.90
N PRO A 656 25.69 14.66 -1.21
CA PRO A 656 27.05 15.00 -1.56
C PRO A 656 27.09 15.89 -2.81
N PRO A 657 27.91 16.95 -2.83
CA PRO A 657 28.06 17.82 -3.99
C PRO A 657 28.73 17.07 -5.15
N SER A 658 28.30 17.39 -6.38
CA SER A 658 28.96 16.98 -7.62
C SER A 658 30.39 17.53 -7.73
N ASP A 659 31.24 16.99 -8.61
CA ASP A 659 32.63 17.48 -8.78
C ASP A 659 32.67 18.97 -9.15
N ILE A 660 31.76 19.42 -10.01
CA ILE A 660 31.62 20.85 -10.36
C ILE A 660 31.33 21.68 -9.10
N GLN A 661 30.36 21.27 -8.29
CA GLN A 661 30.05 21.95 -7.02
C GLN A 661 31.21 21.90 -6.03
N VAL A 662 31.97 20.80 -5.98
CA VAL A 662 33.15 20.72 -5.11
C VAL A 662 34.24 21.70 -5.55
N ARG A 663 34.45 21.88 -6.86
CA ARG A 663 35.42 22.83 -7.40
C ARG A 663 34.98 24.29 -7.22
N GLU A 664 33.70 24.58 -7.40
CA GLU A 664 33.16 25.94 -7.35
C GLU A 664 32.82 26.41 -5.93
N GLN A 665 32.22 25.54 -5.12
CA GLN A 665 31.63 25.88 -3.82
C GLN A 665 32.40 25.31 -2.62
N PHE A 666 33.15 24.21 -2.80
CA PHE A 666 33.97 23.60 -1.74
C PHE A 666 35.48 23.81 -1.96
N SER A 667 35.85 25.06 -2.24
CA SER A 667 37.25 25.48 -2.39
C SER A 667 38.02 25.59 -1.06
N PHE A 668 37.42 25.14 0.05
CA PHE A 668 38.01 25.16 1.39
C PHE A 668 39.30 24.34 1.49
N SER A 669 40.24 24.88 2.27
CA SER A 669 41.51 24.26 2.60
C SER A 669 41.34 23.30 3.80
N ILE A 670 41.75 22.05 3.63
CA ILE A 670 41.71 21.03 4.71
C ILE A 670 42.48 21.48 5.96
N PRO A 671 43.71 22.03 5.87
CA PRO A 671 44.40 22.60 7.04
C PRO A 671 43.61 23.70 7.76
N GLN A 672 42.94 24.59 7.02
CA GLN A 672 42.16 25.68 7.62
C GLN A 672 40.91 25.17 8.33
N LEU A 673 40.23 24.18 7.74
CA LEU A 673 39.08 23.51 8.39
C LEU A 673 39.48 22.76 9.65
N LEU A 674 40.63 22.08 9.65
CA LEU A 674 41.15 21.40 10.84
C LEU A 674 41.47 22.39 11.97
N GLU A 675 42.16 23.48 11.65
CA GLU A 675 42.50 24.52 12.62
C GLU A 675 41.24 25.22 13.16
N GLY A 676 40.30 25.59 12.27
CA GLY A 676 39.03 26.18 12.66
C GLY A 676 38.18 25.23 13.52
N LYS A 677 38.11 23.94 13.16
CA LYS A 677 37.40 22.94 13.96
C LYS A 677 38.03 22.79 15.34
N LYS A 678 39.36 22.70 15.43
CA LYS A 678 40.07 22.56 16.71
C LYS A 678 39.73 23.73 17.65
N ARG A 679 39.75 24.96 17.13
CA ARG A 679 39.38 26.16 17.88
C ARG A 679 37.92 26.14 18.35
N LEU A 680 37.00 25.66 17.51
CA LEU A 680 35.60 25.48 17.89
C LEU A 680 35.41 24.35 18.91
N ASP A 681 36.19 23.27 18.84
CA ASP A 681 36.15 22.19 19.83
C ASP A 681 36.51 22.72 21.23
N ASP A 682 37.49 23.62 21.34
CA ASP A 682 37.86 24.28 22.61
C ASP A 682 36.70 25.15 23.14
N VAL A 683 36.00 25.88 22.25
CA VAL A 683 34.80 26.65 22.61
C VAL A 683 33.65 25.73 23.03
N PHE A 684 33.42 24.63 22.31
CA PHE A 684 32.40 23.64 22.68
C PHE A 684 32.68 23.01 24.03
N ALA A 685 33.94 22.68 24.35
CA ALA A 685 34.30 22.13 25.65
C ALA A 685 33.93 23.09 26.81
N LEU A 686 34.05 24.40 26.59
CA LEU A 686 33.66 25.42 27.57
C LEU A 686 32.14 25.60 27.66
N VAL A 687 31.47 25.69 26.50
CA VAL A 687 30.01 25.91 26.40
C VAL A 687 29.24 24.70 26.93
N ASP A 688 29.66 23.49 26.59
CA ASP A 688 29.04 22.24 27.04
C ASP A 688 29.16 22.06 28.57
N ASP A 689 30.16 22.68 29.21
CA ASP A 689 30.40 22.66 30.66
C ASP A 689 29.84 23.91 31.38
N LYS A 690 28.94 24.67 30.72
CA LYS A 690 28.32 25.90 31.27
C LYS A 690 27.68 25.67 32.65
N GLU A 691 26.90 24.61 32.83
CA GLU A 691 26.23 24.34 34.12
C GLU A 691 27.25 24.05 35.23
N TYR A 692 28.32 23.34 34.91
CA TYR A 692 29.42 23.10 35.85
C TYR A 692 30.06 24.43 36.25
N LEU A 693 30.37 25.29 35.28
CA LEU A 693 30.97 26.60 35.55
C LEU A 693 30.05 27.48 36.39
N VAL A 694 28.76 27.54 36.08
CA VAL A 694 27.79 28.30 36.86
C VAL A 694 27.76 27.85 38.32
N ASN A 695 27.67 26.54 38.55
CA ASN A 695 27.60 25.97 39.89
C ASN A 695 28.90 26.19 40.68
N ARG A 696 30.06 26.03 40.02
CA ARG A 696 31.37 26.18 40.67
C ARG A 696 31.79 27.62 40.89
N LEU A 697 31.48 28.52 39.97
CA LEU A 697 31.67 29.96 40.16
C LEU A 697 30.81 30.48 41.30
N HIS A 698 29.55 30.04 41.37
CA HIS A 698 28.69 30.36 42.51
C HIS A 698 29.28 29.86 43.84
N TYR A 699 29.77 28.61 43.87
CA TYR A 699 30.44 28.05 45.03
C TYR A 699 31.68 28.86 45.45
N LEU A 700 32.58 29.14 44.50
CA LEU A 700 33.80 29.91 44.75
C LEU A 700 33.49 31.32 45.25
N SER A 701 32.47 31.99 44.70
CA SER A 701 32.07 33.34 45.12
C SER A 701 31.65 33.44 46.59
N GLN A 702 31.21 32.33 47.17
CA GLN A 702 30.78 32.23 48.57
C GLN A 702 31.92 31.87 49.54
N ILE A 703 33.11 31.48 49.04
CA ILE A 703 34.29 31.27 49.88
C ILE A 703 34.80 32.64 50.32
N THR A 704 34.58 33.03 51.57
CA THR A 704 35.17 34.23 52.17
C THR A 704 36.02 33.86 53.39
N ASP A 705 36.96 34.73 53.73
CA ASP A 705 37.72 34.66 54.99
C ASP A 705 38.52 33.35 55.21
N SER A 706 39.07 32.79 54.11
CA SER A 706 39.93 31.59 54.09
C SER A 706 41.32 31.92 53.51
N GLU A 707 42.34 31.11 53.83
CA GLU A 707 43.66 31.22 53.18
C GLU A 707 43.58 31.03 51.65
N GLN A 708 42.51 30.38 51.16
CA GLN A 708 42.28 30.00 49.77
C GLN A 708 41.67 31.16 48.97
N THR A 709 41.28 32.25 49.64
CA THR A 709 40.72 33.46 49.00
C THR A 709 41.64 34.00 47.90
N LYS A 710 42.96 33.97 48.11
CA LYS A 710 43.94 34.42 47.09
C LYS A 710 43.97 33.50 45.86
N GLN A 711 43.84 32.19 46.07
CA GLN A 711 43.83 31.21 44.99
C GLN A 711 42.50 31.26 44.23
N ARG A 712 41.38 31.40 44.95
CA ARG A 712 40.06 31.71 44.36
C ARG A 712 40.15 32.92 43.45
N ASP A 713 40.69 34.04 43.93
CA ASP A 713 40.76 35.27 43.13
C ASP A 713 41.64 35.11 41.88
N ALA A 714 42.76 34.39 41.99
CA ALA A 714 43.62 34.07 40.85
C ALA A 714 42.91 33.20 39.80
N VAL A 715 42.12 32.21 40.23
CA VAL A 715 41.30 31.37 39.34
C VAL A 715 40.20 32.19 38.66
N MET A 716 39.52 33.07 39.42
CA MET A 716 38.49 33.98 38.88
C MET A 716 39.06 34.97 37.86
N GLU A 717 40.26 35.51 38.10
CA GLU A 717 40.95 36.41 37.16
C GLU A 717 41.32 35.70 35.86
N ARG A 718 41.80 34.46 35.93
CA ARG A 718 42.15 33.65 34.75
C ARG A 718 40.94 33.24 33.92
N LEU A 719 39.78 33.01 34.55
CA LEU A 719 38.51 32.81 33.83
C LEU A 719 38.08 34.07 33.06
N GLY A 720 38.45 35.27 33.54
CA GLY A 720 38.28 36.53 32.82
C GLY A 720 39.40 36.86 31.82
N GLY A 721 40.45 36.03 31.76
CA GLY A 721 41.62 36.22 30.92
C GLY A 721 41.39 35.90 29.45
N ALA A 722 42.22 36.46 28.57
CA ALA A 722 42.14 36.21 27.13
C ALA A 722 42.58 34.79 26.73
N GLU A 723 43.35 34.11 27.58
CA GLU A 723 43.90 32.76 27.33
C GLU A 723 43.00 31.62 27.85
N ILE A 724 41.75 31.92 28.21
CA ILE A 724 40.84 30.96 28.87
C ILE A 724 40.72 29.62 28.13
N LEU A 725 40.66 29.62 26.79
CA LEU A 725 40.50 28.39 26.01
C LEU A 725 41.71 27.46 26.11
N ALA A 726 42.93 28.01 26.12
CA ALA A 726 44.15 27.23 26.25
C ALA A 726 44.33 26.67 27.66
N GLU A 727 43.85 27.42 28.67
CA GLU A 727 44.04 27.08 30.07
C GLU A 727 42.83 26.37 30.71
N TYR A 728 41.70 26.25 30.00
CA TYR A 728 40.42 25.85 30.61
C TYR A 728 40.50 24.55 31.40
N SER A 729 41.15 23.52 30.84
CA SER A 729 41.35 22.24 31.52
C SER A 729 42.16 22.36 32.81
N ALA A 730 43.22 23.17 32.81
CA ALA A 730 44.04 23.44 33.98
C ALA A 730 43.28 24.28 35.01
N ILE A 731 42.53 25.29 34.56
CA ILE A 731 41.67 26.11 35.42
C ILE A 731 40.62 25.24 36.10
N ARG A 732 39.98 24.31 35.36
CA ARG A 732 38.99 23.37 35.91
C ARG A 732 39.58 22.49 37.01
N GLU A 733 40.76 21.94 36.81
CA GLU A 733 41.45 21.15 37.84
C GLU A 733 41.79 22.02 39.07
N GLU A 734 42.23 23.26 38.83
CA GLU A 734 42.56 24.20 39.90
C GLU A 734 41.33 24.64 40.71
N VAL A 735 40.16 24.81 40.08
CA VAL A 735 38.87 25.05 40.76
C VAL A 735 38.58 23.94 41.77
N GLU A 736 38.68 22.67 41.36
CA GLU A 736 38.43 21.54 42.27
C GLU A 736 39.50 21.47 43.37
N ASN A 737 40.77 21.78 43.07
CA ASN A 737 41.84 21.85 44.07
C ASN A 737 41.59 22.95 45.12
N VAL A 738 41.13 24.13 44.71
CA VAL A 738 40.76 25.23 45.63
C VAL A 738 39.60 24.81 46.52
N ILE A 739 38.59 24.14 45.95
CA ILE A 739 37.43 23.65 46.71
C ILE A 739 37.86 22.58 47.72
N ASP A 740 38.64 21.58 47.31
CA ASP A 740 39.08 20.50 48.21
C ASP A 740 40.01 21.03 49.32
N ALA A 741 40.87 22.00 49.01
CA ALA A 741 41.69 22.69 49.98
C ALA A 741 40.83 23.48 50.97
N TYR A 742 39.86 24.26 50.49
CA TYR A 742 38.91 25.01 51.32
C TYR A 742 38.12 24.09 52.26
N ILE A 743 37.54 22.99 51.73
CA ILE A 743 36.79 22.02 52.54
C ILE A 743 37.67 21.45 53.65
N SER A 744 38.95 21.19 53.37
CA SER A 744 39.89 20.64 54.35
C SER A 744 40.19 21.65 55.47
N GLU A 745 40.47 22.91 55.13
CA GLU A 745 40.65 24.00 56.11
C GLU A 745 39.38 24.23 56.93
N TYR A 746 38.23 24.38 56.27
CA TYR A 746 36.93 24.60 56.91
C TYR A 746 36.56 23.46 57.86
N THR A 747 36.78 22.21 57.45
CA THR A 747 36.53 21.04 58.31
C THR A 747 37.39 21.05 59.56
N ALA A 748 38.68 21.37 59.43
CA ALA A 748 39.59 21.41 60.58
C ALA A 748 39.20 22.51 61.58
N ALA A 749 38.95 23.73 61.09
CA ALA A 749 38.51 24.85 61.93
C ALA A 749 37.14 24.59 62.58
N HIS A 750 36.21 23.99 61.84
CA HIS A 750 34.89 23.63 62.36
C HIS A 750 34.99 22.52 63.44
N GLU A 751 35.78 21.47 63.22
CA GLU A 751 35.99 20.41 64.22
C GLU A 751 36.60 20.97 65.51
N GLU A 752 37.56 21.89 65.40
CA GLU A 752 38.19 22.56 66.53
C GLU A 752 37.21 23.46 67.31
N ALA A 753 36.46 24.31 66.62
CA ALA A 753 35.59 25.31 67.26
C ALA A 753 34.25 24.76 67.76
N VAL A 754 33.61 23.84 67.02
CA VAL A 754 32.23 23.42 67.27
C VAL A 754 31.98 21.91 67.22
N GLY A 755 33.00 21.09 66.89
CA GLY A 755 32.88 19.63 66.75
C GLY A 755 33.27 18.79 67.98
N GLY A 756 34.10 19.32 68.89
CA GLY A 756 34.60 18.58 70.05
C GLY A 756 33.58 18.43 71.19
N GLN A 757 33.07 17.21 71.44
CA GLN A 757 32.17 16.92 72.58
C GLN A 757 32.76 17.32 73.94
N SER A 758 34.09 17.27 74.08
CA SER A 758 34.80 17.61 75.32
C SER A 758 34.77 19.10 75.65
N GLY A 759 34.69 19.99 74.66
CA GLY A 759 34.74 21.43 74.91
C GLY A 759 33.42 22.01 75.40
N PHE A 760 32.31 21.49 74.90
CA PHE A 760 30.96 21.90 75.34
C PHE A 760 30.56 21.28 76.69
N GLU A 761 31.34 20.32 77.22
CA GLU A 761 31.04 19.67 78.49
C GLU A 761 31.05 20.67 79.66
N SER A 762 31.96 21.63 79.65
CA SER A 762 32.01 22.72 80.65
C SER A 762 30.74 23.59 80.60
N LEU A 763 30.21 23.90 79.41
CA LEU A 763 28.95 24.62 79.25
C LEU A 763 27.74 23.79 79.70
N ARG A 764 27.73 22.47 79.42
CA ARG A 764 26.69 21.54 79.90
C ARG A 764 26.68 21.45 81.42
N GLN A 765 27.86 21.34 82.03
CA GLN A 765 28.04 21.35 83.48
C GLN A 765 27.54 22.66 84.08
N LEU A 766 27.88 23.79 83.45
CA LEU A 766 27.46 25.12 83.91
C LEU A 766 25.94 25.34 83.79
N ARG A 767 25.30 24.86 82.70
CA ARG A 767 23.84 24.89 82.54
C ARG A 767 23.12 24.16 83.68
N ASN A 768 23.72 23.07 84.17
CA ASN A 768 23.17 22.23 85.23
C ASN A 768 23.75 22.55 86.62
N ALA A 769 24.61 23.57 86.73
CA ALA A 769 25.29 23.91 87.97
C ALA A 769 24.30 24.38 89.04
N GLN A 770 24.51 23.94 90.28
CA GLN A 770 23.65 24.32 91.41
C GLN A 770 23.67 25.83 91.66
N GLU A 771 24.78 26.48 91.33
CA GLU A 771 25.00 27.92 91.33
C GLU A 771 23.98 28.66 90.45
N LEU A 772 23.74 28.19 89.22
CA LEU A 772 22.78 28.83 88.31
C LEU A 772 21.34 28.65 88.82
N VAL A 773 21.04 27.49 89.40
CA VAL A 773 19.76 27.24 90.08
C VAL A 773 19.58 28.18 91.27
N ASN A 774 20.61 28.35 92.08
CA ASN A 774 20.61 29.25 93.23
C ASN A 774 20.45 30.71 92.81
N LEU A 775 21.07 31.15 91.72
CA LEU A 775 20.91 32.51 91.20
C LEU A 775 19.47 32.78 90.78
N LYS A 776 18.86 31.86 90.03
CA LYS A 776 17.44 31.93 89.65
C LYS A 776 16.53 31.96 90.88
N ARG A 777 16.85 31.19 91.91
CA ARG A 777 16.10 31.16 93.17
C ARG A 777 16.22 32.48 93.94
N LEU A 778 17.43 33.02 94.11
CA LEU A 778 17.67 34.32 94.74
C LEU A 778 16.99 35.48 94.01
N SER A 779 16.87 35.41 92.68
CA SER A 779 16.14 36.43 91.90
C SER A 779 14.65 36.52 92.23
N ARG A 780 14.08 35.52 92.92
CA ARG A 780 12.69 35.57 93.42
C ARG A 780 12.54 36.39 94.70
N LEU A 781 13.65 36.78 95.34
CA LEU A 781 13.63 37.67 96.50
C LEU A 781 13.69 39.14 96.02
N PRO A 782 12.80 40.00 96.52
CA PRO A 782 12.74 41.40 96.08
C PRO A 782 14.04 42.14 96.43
N GLY A 783 14.64 42.83 95.46
CA GLY A 783 15.82 43.67 95.65
C GLY A 783 17.18 42.96 95.68
N ILE A 784 17.19 41.62 95.74
CA ILE A 784 18.42 40.83 95.93
C ILE A 784 19.17 40.58 94.61
N VAL A 785 18.52 39.93 93.63
CA VAL A 785 19.06 39.70 92.28
C VAL A 785 18.00 40.03 91.23
N SER A 786 18.40 40.65 90.11
CA SER A 786 17.51 40.93 88.97
C SER A 786 17.08 39.63 88.27
N THR A 787 15.77 39.44 88.10
CA THR A 787 15.21 38.29 87.35
C THR A 787 15.57 38.36 85.86
N ALA A 788 15.66 39.57 85.30
CA ALA A 788 16.05 39.77 83.91
C ALA A 788 17.49 39.30 83.67
N ASP A 789 18.42 39.63 84.57
CA ASP A 789 19.84 39.30 84.41
C ASP A 789 20.08 37.79 84.58
N ALA A 790 19.42 37.15 85.54
CA ALA A 790 19.52 35.70 85.76
C ALA A 790 18.96 34.89 84.57
N ASN A 791 17.88 35.37 83.94
CA ASN A 791 17.34 34.74 82.73
C ASN A 791 18.18 35.05 81.48
N ALA A 792 18.77 36.25 81.39
CA ALA A 792 19.67 36.62 80.31
C ALA A 792 20.90 35.70 80.27
N LEU A 793 21.54 35.46 81.42
CA LEU A 793 22.68 34.55 81.51
C LEU A 793 22.32 33.11 81.11
N ALA A 794 21.16 32.61 81.56
CA ALA A 794 20.68 31.28 81.17
C ALA A 794 20.41 31.16 79.65
N THR A 795 19.82 32.19 79.05
CA THR A 795 19.61 32.26 77.60
C THR A 795 20.93 32.31 76.83
N GLN A 796 21.93 33.04 77.35
CA GLN A 796 23.26 33.11 76.74
C GLN A 796 23.99 31.75 76.79
N ILE A 797 23.88 31.00 77.89
CA ILE A 797 24.43 29.64 78.00
C ILE A 797 23.74 28.69 77.01
N ASP A 798 22.41 28.75 76.90
CA ASP A 798 21.65 27.92 75.96
C ASP A 798 21.99 28.27 74.50
N ALA A 799 22.19 29.55 74.19
CA ALA A 799 22.64 29.99 72.86
C ALA A 799 24.05 29.50 72.53
N ALA A 800 24.99 29.53 73.49
CA ALA A 800 26.34 28.99 73.28
C ALA A 800 26.31 27.46 73.06
N LEU A 801 25.49 26.73 73.80
CA LEU A 801 25.31 25.28 73.61
C LEU A 801 24.67 24.93 72.26
N SER A 802 23.82 25.80 71.71
CA SER A 802 23.20 25.57 70.40
C SER A 802 24.17 25.58 69.22
N LYS A 803 25.41 26.06 69.43
CA LYS A 803 26.48 26.05 68.42
C LYS A 803 27.16 24.68 68.26
N GLU A 804 26.92 23.72 69.15
CA GLU A 804 27.46 22.35 69.03
C GLU A 804 26.93 21.69 67.73
N CYS A 805 27.82 21.27 66.84
CA CYS A 805 27.45 20.69 65.54
C CYS A 805 28.01 19.27 65.35
N HIS A 806 27.12 18.34 65.00
CA HIS A 806 27.48 16.93 64.71
C HIS A 806 27.19 16.50 63.26
N LEU A 807 26.78 17.44 62.41
CA LEU A 807 26.25 17.16 61.06
C LEU A 807 27.23 17.57 59.94
N LEU A 808 28.49 17.80 60.26
CA LEU A 808 29.49 18.15 59.27
C LEU A 808 29.68 16.98 58.28
N SER A 809 29.50 17.26 57.00
CA SER A 809 29.71 16.29 55.91
C SER A 809 30.53 16.95 54.81
N LYS A 810 31.66 16.34 54.44
CA LYS A 810 32.49 16.81 53.33
C LYS A 810 31.74 16.78 51.99
N ASP A 811 30.83 15.81 51.80
CA ASP A 811 29.99 15.73 50.60
C ASP A 811 28.99 16.89 50.52
N TYR A 812 28.43 17.30 51.67
CA TYR A 812 27.61 18.52 51.73
C TYR A 812 28.46 19.75 51.41
N LEU A 813 29.66 19.82 51.97
CA LEU A 813 30.58 20.92 51.73
C LEU A 813 31.04 21.03 50.27
N ARG A 814 31.00 19.96 49.46
CA ARG A 814 31.29 20.04 48.02
C ARG A 814 30.26 20.80 47.19
N THR A 815 29.10 21.10 47.76
CA THR A 815 28.02 21.85 47.09
C THR A 815 27.63 23.12 47.83
N HIS A 816 27.94 23.23 49.12
CA HIS A 816 27.69 24.41 49.96
C HIS A 816 28.94 24.72 50.78
N PRO A 817 29.56 25.90 50.66
CA PRO A 817 30.83 26.17 51.35
C PRO A 817 30.71 26.27 52.88
N VAL A 818 29.50 26.49 53.40
CA VAL A 818 29.25 26.65 54.83
C VAL A 818 28.43 25.48 55.37
N CYS A 819 28.76 25.00 56.57
CA CYS A 819 28.01 23.97 57.28
C CYS A 819 26.61 24.47 57.67
N ARG A 820 25.65 23.54 57.84
CA ARG A 820 24.27 23.85 58.24
C ARG A 820 24.13 24.53 59.60
N CYS A 821 25.16 24.45 60.45
CA CYS A 821 25.18 25.15 61.74
C CYS A 821 25.43 26.66 61.59
N GLY A 822 25.87 27.13 60.42
CA GLY A 822 26.20 28.53 60.18
C GLY A 822 27.57 28.95 60.70
N PHE A 823 28.48 28.00 60.97
CA PHE A 823 29.85 28.31 61.39
C PHE A 823 30.60 29.09 60.31
N GLU A 824 31.20 30.21 60.69
CA GLU A 824 32.04 31.03 59.81
C GLU A 824 33.51 30.89 60.21
N LEU A 825 34.44 30.85 59.25
CA LEU A 825 35.88 30.71 59.54
C LEU A 825 36.45 31.89 60.36
N SER A 826 35.83 33.06 60.25
CA SER A 826 36.15 34.25 61.06
C SER A 826 35.63 34.17 62.50
N GLU A 827 34.79 33.19 62.83
CA GLU A 827 34.17 33.07 64.15
C GLU A 827 35.14 32.44 65.16
N SER A 828 35.73 33.25 66.03
CA SER A 828 36.50 32.75 67.17
C SER A 828 35.56 32.31 68.30
N PHE A 829 35.12 31.06 68.29
CA PHE A 829 34.32 30.47 69.35
C PHE A 829 35.11 29.37 70.06
N SER A 830 35.46 29.61 71.33
CA SER A 830 36.01 28.58 72.23
C SER A 830 34.96 28.25 73.29
N PRO A 831 34.36 27.04 73.25
CA PRO A 831 33.40 26.59 74.25
C PRO A 831 33.94 26.70 75.68
N GLU A 832 35.23 26.40 75.89
CA GLU A 832 35.89 26.43 77.19
C GLU A 832 36.05 27.85 77.74
N GLN A 833 36.51 28.79 76.90
CA GLN A 833 36.68 30.18 77.31
C GLN A 833 35.33 30.84 77.61
N VAL A 834 34.32 30.58 76.77
CA VAL A 834 32.95 31.05 76.98
C VAL A 834 32.36 30.45 78.26
N ALA A 835 32.64 29.18 78.57
CA ALA A 835 32.23 28.56 79.83
C ALA A 835 32.88 29.24 81.05
N GLU A 836 34.17 29.57 80.97
CA GLU A 836 34.90 30.27 82.04
C GLU A 836 34.35 31.69 82.28
N ASP A 837 34.05 32.42 81.21
CA ASP A 837 33.44 33.76 81.27
C ASP A 837 32.04 33.71 81.91
N PHE A 838 31.21 32.73 81.51
CA PHE A 838 29.91 32.51 82.14
C PHE A 838 30.02 32.05 83.59
N HIS A 839 31.03 31.23 83.93
CA HIS A 839 31.28 30.79 85.30
C HIS A 839 31.65 31.98 86.20
N SER A 840 32.54 32.85 85.70
CA SER A 840 32.95 34.08 86.39
C SER A 840 31.78 35.05 86.56
N SER A 841 30.94 35.20 85.53
CA SER A 841 29.73 36.03 85.57
C SER A 841 28.72 35.50 86.59
N LEU A 842 28.43 34.19 86.54
CA LEU A 842 27.53 33.51 87.47
C LEU A 842 27.97 33.69 88.92
N LYS A 843 29.25 33.45 89.20
CA LYS A 843 29.84 33.61 90.53
C LYS A 843 29.73 35.05 91.03
N THR A 844 30.01 36.02 90.16
CA THR A 844 29.92 37.46 90.51
C THR A 844 28.49 37.86 90.83
N MET A 845 27.52 37.44 90.01
CA MET A 845 26.10 37.74 90.23
C MET A 845 25.58 37.11 91.53
N LEU A 846 25.99 35.87 91.83
CA LEU A 846 25.64 35.20 93.08
C LEU A 846 26.25 35.90 94.29
N LEU A 847 27.55 36.20 94.27
CA LEU A 847 28.22 36.87 95.38
C LEU A 847 27.62 38.25 95.65
N ASN A 848 27.29 39.01 94.60
CA ASN A 848 26.61 40.30 94.74
C ASN A 848 25.20 40.12 95.32
N GLY A 849 24.45 39.12 94.87
CA GLY A 849 23.14 38.77 95.44
C GLY A 849 23.23 38.40 96.92
N LEU A 850 24.21 37.57 97.29
CA LEU A 850 24.42 37.17 98.69
C LEU A 850 24.92 38.31 99.56
N ALA A 851 25.76 39.21 99.04
CA ALA A 851 26.19 40.40 99.75
C ALA A 851 25.01 41.33 100.07
N LYS A 852 24.12 41.56 99.09
CA LYS A 852 22.88 42.31 99.32
C LYS A 852 21.96 41.62 100.33
N LEU A 853 21.82 40.30 100.21
CA LEU A 853 21.03 39.52 101.17
C LEU A 853 21.59 39.65 102.60
N LYS A 854 22.91 39.67 102.74
CA LYS A 854 23.61 39.89 104.01
C LYS A 854 23.40 41.31 104.57
N GLU A 855 23.43 42.32 103.71
CA GLU A 855 23.18 43.72 104.12
C GLU A 855 21.77 43.91 104.67
N GLU A 856 20.78 43.23 104.08
CA GLU A 856 19.37 43.34 104.48
C GLU A 856 18.99 42.51 105.71
N LEU A 857 19.83 41.54 106.09
CA LEU A 857 19.61 40.60 107.20
C LEU A 857 20.53 40.90 108.39
N ASP A 858 19.99 41.50 109.44
CA ASP A 858 20.69 41.65 110.73
C ASP A 858 20.57 40.39 111.61
N ALA A 859 21.42 40.30 112.65
CA ALA A 859 21.45 39.16 113.55
C ALA A 859 20.10 38.91 114.26
N SER A 860 19.34 39.98 114.53
CA SER A 860 18.02 39.88 115.16
C SER A 860 16.95 39.28 114.25
N LYS A 861 16.97 39.58 112.94
CA LYS A 861 16.03 38.96 111.97
C LYS A 861 16.30 37.47 111.84
N LEU A 862 17.57 37.08 111.78
CA LEU A 862 17.94 35.65 111.70
C LEU A 862 17.57 34.87 112.97
N ASP A 863 17.53 35.53 114.13
CA ASP A 863 17.10 34.91 115.39
C ASP A 863 15.62 34.51 115.41
N SER A 864 14.80 35.04 114.51
CA SER A 864 13.40 34.63 114.38
C SER A 864 13.19 33.34 113.58
N LEU A 865 14.22 32.87 112.86
CA LEU A 865 14.18 31.60 112.13
C LEU A 865 14.42 30.41 113.07
N GLY A 866 13.73 29.31 112.79
CA GLY A 866 14.00 28.00 113.43
C GLY A 866 15.44 27.54 113.16
N SER A 867 16.04 26.79 114.10
CA SER A 867 17.48 26.48 114.11
C SER A 867 18.02 25.89 112.80
N ALA A 868 17.24 25.04 112.11
CA ALA A 868 17.63 24.45 110.83
C ALA A 868 17.68 25.48 109.68
N LEU A 869 16.65 26.34 109.55
CA LEU A 869 16.61 27.38 108.52
C LEU A 869 17.61 28.50 108.81
N ARG A 870 17.86 28.80 110.09
CA ARG A 870 18.88 29.75 110.50
C ARG A 870 20.28 29.29 110.09
N ASP A 871 20.62 28.03 110.32
CA ASP A 871 21.90 27.47 109.89
C ASP A 871 22.06 27.53 108.36
N GLN A 872 21.00 27.18 107.61
CA GLN A 872 21.01 27.30 106.16
C GLN A 872 21.16 28.76 105.67
N ALA A 873 20.43 29.71 106.27
CA ALA A 873 20.55 31.13 105.95
C ALA A 873 21.95 31.67 106.28
N GLN A 874 22.52 31.29 107.42
CA GLN A 874 23.88 31.69 107.83
C GLN A 874 24.96 31.11 106.93
N ARG A 875 24.81 29.85 106.50
CA ARG A 875 25.71 29.24 105.51
C ARG A 875 25.61 29.92 104.15
N LEU A 876 24.40 30.25 103.71
CA LEU A 876 24.14 30.96 102.46
C LEU A 876 24.76 32.37 102.48
N ILE A 877 24.55 33.14 103.56
CA ILE A 877 25.16 34.47 103.79
C ILE A 877 26.69 34.38 104.00
N GLY A 878 27.15 33.25 104.55
CA GLY A 878 28.56 32.91 104.74
C GLY A 878 29.31 32.64 103.44
N GLY A 879 28.61 32.62 102.29
CA GLY A 879 29.20 32.47 100.97
C GLY A 879 29.26 31.02 100.47
N ASP A 880 28.49 30.09 101.06
CA ASP A 880 28.35 28.73 100.54
C ASP A 880 27.46 28.73 99.29
N LEU A 881 28.10 28.94 98.13
CA LEU A 881 27.43 29.01 96.82
C LEU A 881 26.79 27.69 96.38
N THR A 882 27.24 26.57 96.95
CA THR A 882 26.81 25.21 96.57
C THR A 882 25.60 24.72 97.35
N LEU A 883 25.22 25.42 98.42
CA LEU A 883 24.08 25.06 99.24
C LEU A 883 22.78 25.20 98.44
N PRO A 884 21.98 24.14 98.25
CA PRO A 884 20.70 24.25 97.57
C PRO A 884 19.74 25.11 98.40
N ILE A 885 19.26 26.21 97.81
CA ILE A 885 18.30 27.09 98.50
C ILE A 885 16.92 26.44 98.42
N SER A 886 16.40 25.87 99.51
CA SER A 886 15.06 25.28 99.54
C SER A 886 13.97 26.35 99.37
N ASP A 887 12.78 25.95 98.90
CA ASP A 887 11.64 26.88 98.81
C ASP A 887 11.19 27.35 100.20
N GLU A 888 11.30 26.49 101.21
CA GLU A 888 11.06 26.81 102.63
C GLU A 888 11.99 27.94 103.13
N LEU A 889 13.28 27.91 102.74
CA LEU A 889 14.23 28.96 103.07
C LEU A 889 13.94 30.26 102.31
N LEU A 890 13.56 30.17 101.03
CA LEU A 890 13.20 31.36 100.23
C LEU A 890 11.98 32.08 100.80
N ASP A 891 10.94 31.34 101.17
CA ASP A 891 9.71 31.93 101.71
C ASP A 891 9.98 32.58 103.08
N ALA A 892 10.75 31.91 103.94
CA ALA A 892 11.18 32.48 105.22
C ALA A 892 12.03 33.75 105.05
N LEU A 893 12.98 33.76 104.10
CA LEU A 893 13.78 34.95 103.79
C LEU A 893 12.92 36.07 103.20
N ARG A 894 11.95 35.76 102.34
CA ARG A 894 11.03 36.75 101.77
C ARG A 894 10.20 37.42 102.86
N GLU A 895 9.70 36.64 103.82
CA GLU A 895 8.95 37.17 104.97
C GLU A 895 9.79 38.15 105.80
N LEU A 896 11.06 37.80 106.09
CA LEU A 896 11.98 38.66 106.83
C LEU A 896 12.40 39.94 106.10
N LEU A 897 12.38 39.91 104.78
CA LEU A 897 12.70 41.06 103.93
C LEU A 897 11.47 41.96 103.69
N THR A 898 10.30 41.61 104.25
CA THR A 898 9.08 42.43 104.15
C THR A 898 9.03 43.47 105.29
N PRO A 899 8.99 44.79 105.01
CA PRO A 899 9.10 45.83 106.05
C PRO A 899 7.79 46.07 106.84
N ILE A 900 7.87 46.15 108.18
CA ILE A 900 6.77 46.49 109.12
C ILE A 900 6.80 48.00 109.45
N TYR A 901 5.63 48.67 109.51
CA TYR A 901 5.54 50.13 109.71
C TYR A 901 5.11 50.49 111.15
N GLU A 902 5.86 51.38 111.83
CA GLU A 902 5.58 51.78 113.23
C GLU A 902 4.98 53.19 113.30
N TRP A 903 3.77 53.32 113.87
CA TRP A 903 3.09 54.60 114.07
C TRP A 903 3.14 55.02 115.54
N ARG A 904 3.99 56.01 115.85
CA ARG A 904 4.22 56.47 117.22
C ARG A 904 3.35 57.68 117.55
N VAL A 905 2.64 57.63 118.68
CA VAL A 905 1.79 58.73 119.15
C VAL A 905 2.11 59.11 120.61
N PRO A 906 2.41 60.39 120.91
CA PRO A 906 2.66 60.83 122.27
C PRO A 906 1.39 60.72 123.15
N LEU A 907 1.54 60.26 124.40
CA LEU A 907 0.43 60.04 125.32
C LEU A 907 -0.33 61.34 125.62
N LYS A 908 0.37 62.47 125.77
CA LYS A 908 -0.27 63.79 125.98
C LYS A 908 -1.19 64.18 124.83
N GLU A 909 -0.74 63.92 123.60
CA GLU A 909 -1.53 64.25 122.42
C GLU A 909 -2.74 63.34 122.30
N LEU A 910 -2.57 62.05 122.61
CA LEU A 910 -3.67 61.11 122.69
C LEU A 910 -4.70 61.56 123.75
N ILE A 911 -4.28 61.89 124.97
CA ILE A 911 -5.18 62.39 126.03
C ILE A 911 -5.90 63.67 125.58
N ARG A 912 -5.19 64.61 124.94
CA ARG A 912 -5.78 65.86 124.43
C ARG A 912 -6.87 65.58 123.40
N GLN A 913 -6.59 64.72 122.42
CA GLN A 913 -7.56 64.39 121.37
C GLN A 913 -8.77 63.60 121.91
N LEU A 914 -8.56 62.82 122.97
CA LEU A 914 -9.63 62.11 123.66
C LEU A 914 -10.45 62.98 124.61
N GLY A 915 -10.11 64.27 124.76
CA GLY A 915 -10.92 65.24 125.49
C GLY A 915 -10.34 65.76 126.80
N GLY A 916 -9.05 65.53 127.04
CA GLY A 916 -8.34 66.09 128.18
C GLY A 916 -8.89 65.63 129.53
N ASN A 917 -8.81 66.50 130.54
CA ASN A 917 -9.32 66.22 131.89
C ASN A 917 -10.78 66.65 132.10
N GLU A 918 -11.53 66.92 131.04
CA GLU A 918 -12.95 67.27 131.15
C GLU A 918 -13.80 66.03 131.47
N ALA A 919 -14.74 66.16 132.40
CA ALA A 919 -15.68 65.08 132.70
C ALA A 919 -16.60 64.83 131.48
N MET A 920 -16.37 63.74 130.79
CA MET A 920 -17.04 63.40 129.53
C MET A 920 -17.91 62.16 129.69
N LYS A 921 -19.04 62.12 128.98
CA LYS A 921 -19.85 60.90 128.91
C LYS A 921 -19.11 59.82 128.12
N PRO A 922 -19.14 58.53 128.52
CA PRO A 922 -18.40 57.45 127.87
C PRO A 922 -18.66 57.34 126.36
N GLU A 923 -19.87 57.65 125.91
CA GLU A 923 -20.21 57.60 124.48
C GLU A 923 -19.40 58.60 123.66
N LEU A 924 -19.13 59.79 124.21
CA LEU A 924 -18.35 60.84 123.53
C LEU A 924 -16.84 60.50 123.51
N LEU A 925 -16.32 59.83 124.54
CA LEU A 925 -14.93 59.37 124.60
C LEU A 925 -14.66 58.29 123.54
N ARG A 926 -15.57 57.31 123.40
CA ARG A 926 -15.46 56.26 122.38
C ARG A 926 -15.49 56.84 120.97
N GLN A 927 -16.40 57.79 120.72
CA GLN A 927 -16.49 58.46 119.41
C GLN A 927 -15.19 59.19 119.05
N ARG A 928 -14.53 59.83 120.03
CA ARG A 928 -13.23 60.49 119.83
C ARG A 928 -12.08 59.49 119.63
N PHE A 929 -12.09 58.36 120.33
CA PHE A 929 -11.07 57.31 120.12
C PHE A 929 -11.18 56.65 118.74
N GLU A 930 -12.40 56.38 118.27
CA GLU A 930 -12.62 55.85 116.91
C GLU A 930 -12.20 56.87 115.83
N GLN A 931 -12.46 58.17 116.05
CA GLN A 931 -11.92 59.22 115.19
C GLN A 931 -10.39 59.26 115.19
N PHE A 932 -9.75 59.08 116.35
CA PHE A 932 -8.29 59.01 116.45
C PHE A 932 -7.71 57.81 115.68
N ILE A 933 -8.27 56.60 115.82
CA ILE A 933 -7.83 55.41 115.07
C ILE A 933 -8.00 55.63 113.56
N SER A 934 -9.07 56.30 113.13
CA SER A 934 -9.32 56.57 111.71
C SER A 934 -8.31 57.53 111.06
N GLN A 935 -7.47 58.21 111.86
CA GLN A 935 -6.39 59.08 111.39
C GLN A 935 -5.07 58.33 111.14
N ILE A 936 -4.99 57.02 111.41
CA ILE A 936 -3.86 56.20 110.94
C ILE A 936 -3.82 56.29 109.41
N PRO A 937 -2.71 56.76 108.79
CA PRO A 937 -2.65 56.92 107.34
C PRO A 937 -2.93 55.58 106.64
N LYS A 938 -4.00 55.51 105.84
CA LYS A 938 -4.44 54.29 105.13
C LYS A 938 -3.64 54.00 103.83
N GLU A 939 -2.55 54.71 103.57
CA GLU A 939 -1.75 54.60 102.33
C GLU A 939 -0.70 53.45 102.35
N GLN A 940 -0.93 52.37 103.11
CA GLN A 940 -0.06 51.19 103.12
C GLN A 940 -0.91 49.92 103.25
N ASP A 941 -1.59 49.52 102.16
CA ASP A 941 -2.31 48.25 102.10
C ASP A 941 -1.34 47.07 102.26
N GLY A 942 -1.63 46.17 103.20
CA GLY A 942 -0.92 44.88 103.36
C GLY A 942 0.32 44.86 104.24
N LYS A 943 0.69 45.95 104.92
CA LYS A 943 1.77 45.94 105.94
C LYS A 943 1.19 45.95 107.33
N GLU A 944 1.71 45.11 108.23
CA GLU A 944 1.37 45.19 109.65
C GLU A 944 1.79 46.55 110.22
N VAL A 945 0.85 47.27 110.83
CA VAL A 945 1.11 48.57 111.46
C VAL A 945 1.18 48.40 112.98
N ARG A 946 2.33 48.69 113.58
CA ARG A 946 2.50 48.69 115.03
C ARG A 946 2.26 50.09 115.59
N VAL A 947 1.19 50.27 116.35
CA VAL A 947 0.92 51.55 117.03
C VAL A 947 1.62 51.56 118.39
N VAL A 948 2.47 52.56 118.62
CA VAL A 948 3.25 52.68 119.87
C VAL A 948 2.91 54.00 120.55
N ILE A 949 2.30 53.91 121.74
CA ILE A 949 2.01 55.07 122.58
C ILE A 949 3.15 55.24 123.58
N TYR A 950 3.69 56.44 123.66
CA TYR A 950 4.82 56.74 124.54
C TYR A 950 4.59 58.03 125.33
N ASP A 951 5.11 58.11 126.56
CA ASP A 951 5.16 59.37 127.30
C ASP A 951 6.22 60.27 126.66
N GLY A 952 5.77 61.28 125.91
CA GLY A 952 6.62 62.37 125.45
C GLY A 952 6.64 63.48 126.50
N GLU A 953 7.82 64.00 126.83
CA GLU A 953 7.96 65.21 127.65
C GLU A 953 7.20 66.40 127.07
#